data_AF-A0A5M4AJ65-F1
#
_entry.id   AF-A0A5M4AJ65-F1
#
_cell.length_a   1.000
_cell.length_b   1.000
_cell.length_c   1.000
_cell.angle_alpha   90.00
_cell.angle_beta   90.00
_cell.angle_gamma   90.00
#
_symmetry.space_group_name_H-M   'P 1'
#
loop_
_entity.id
_entity.type
_entity.pdbx_description
1 polymer ?
#
loop_
_entity_poly.entity_id
_entity_poly.type
_entity_poly.pdbx_seq_one_letter_code
_entity_poly.pdbx_strand_id
1 'polypeptide(L)'
;MKSLLFSILIFLLVVPARAQSNYNKEEVHKLPGKVKRAYRRTSRYLDDAVKGEFKYTPPARSKIDTLFFSGDTLVIQFKDEFGYKPLRTLQVKDIYAQLDDKLRGLARRHPVKVVVKGYQLSRLVPNYYREEKDPLRLMPDSLNQPIHVQDISRPYRISEGLNHRHIALWNSHGWYYNNKKDRWEWQRAPVFTTVEDVLPTSFVLPFLVPMLENAGANVYLPRERDTQPHEVIIDNQDSSYREEAYQNTFTTGEGTGFGVGTPPYSAGQNPFQQGDYRVLNLEPGSKGKVSWTPNIPADGRYAVYVSYKTLPNSSDKAHYEVRHAGGTTHFIVDQQMGGSTWVYLGTFQFKKGTDPAQGSVTLLANGVKGEVLTADAVRFGGGMGDVARGGKVSGRPRWTEGARYYLQYCGFPDSLTYSFNGGQNDYVDDYRSRARWVNYLHGGKYMEPWITKGKNVQGEHIPIDLSLAFHTDAGHHLGTDTIVGTLAIYSTRDAEFNKKYPDGRSRLTNRDFADMLSTQIVDDIRAEEQPNWTQRELWDKRYSEATYATIPSALLELLSHQNLGDMISGNDPEFRFVVARAIYKSMLKFLATYHEVPYIVQPLPVDAFSAKLDSGKAELSWHPVDDPLEPTAKPKQYVVYTRIGDSGWDNGVLVDQPEYKTPALDKGKIYSYKITAVNEGGESFPSNILSVCNNGSDTTVVVVDAFDRVSAPEVINQGNFTGFAGWLDEGVAWGNDLSTIGSQYNFNQLMPWIDNDEPGHGASYQNRTAMLPLGNNFDHVYSHGVAIQQAGYNVVSCSRKALENGTVSLTGYPMVDVIFGEEKTTEKPGGVEKYTLFTPEMQKALTDYCSSPSARLFISGAYVGSDTFMPGPRRVSDEEKSFVRNVLGYFGRTDHATASPLVKATTGSPLPVFNGKFGFNMEYCPDMYRVESPDAIEPADSTGTTILRYVANNKSAAVACDKGYRVVTLGFPFETITTPEQRAAVMKEILGYLRKK
;
A
#
# COMPACT_ATOMS: atom_id res chain seq x y z
N MET A 1 20.51 8.90 78.48
CA MET A 1 19.67 7.95 79.22
C MET A 1 18.35 7.80 78.45
N LYS A 2 18.18 6.69 77.72
CA LYS A 2 17.21 5.59 78.02
C LYS A 2 15.73 6.02 77.82
N SER A 3 15.09 5.67 76.69
CA SER A 3 14.23 4.48 76.46
C SER A 3 12.74 4.73 76.85
N LEU A 4 11.65 4.29 76.19
CA LEU A 4 11.40 3.05 75.44
C LEU A 4 9.97 3.04 74.78
N LEU A 5 9.86 2.49 73.56
CA LEU A 5 8.85 1.58 72.94
C LEU A 5 7.32 1.84 72.94
N PHE A 6 6.69 1.82 71.74
CA PHE A 6 6.19 0.58 71.11
C PHE A 6 5.89 0.77 69.60
N SER A 7 6.58 -0.02 68.77
CA SER A 7 6.37 -0.17 67.32
C SER A 7 5.88 -1.58 67.05
N ILE A 8 4.82 -1.76 66.24
CA ILE A 8 4.47 -3.06 65.66
C ILE A 8 5.22 -3.21 64.34
N LEU A 9 6.08 -4.22 64.31
CA LEU A 9 7.01 -4.60 63.26
C LEU A 9 6.31 -5.65 62.37
N ILE A 10 5.99 -5.32 61.11
CA ILE A 10 5.74 -6.35 60.08
C ILE A 10 7.04 -6.51 59.30
N PHE A 11 7.73 -7.62 59.54
CA PHE A 11 8.94 -8.01 58.81
C PHE A 11 8.56 -8.46 57.40
N LEU A 12 8.66 -7.57 56.42
CA LEU A 12 8.75 -7.90 55.00
C LEU A 12 10.24 -8.06 54.65
N LEU A 13 10.68 -9.30 54.47
CA LEU A 13 11.99 -9.60 53.88
C LEU A 13 11.98 -9.22 52.40
N VAL A 14 12.18 -7.93 52.12
CA VAL A 14 12.48 -7.42 50.78
C VAL A 14 14.00 -7.49 50.63
N VAL A 15 14.48 -8.28 49.67
CA VAL A 15 15.91 -8.29 49.28
C VAL A 15 16.02 -7.49 47.98
N PRO A 16 16.52 -6.24 48.00
CA PRO A 16 16.80 -5.49 46.78
C PRO A 16 18.14 -5.97 46.20
N ALA A 17 18.09 -6.57 45.01
CA ALA A 17 19.30 -6.86 44.23
C ALA A 17 19.67 -5.61 43.40
N ARG A 18 20.71 -4.88 43.81
CA ARG A 18 21.36 -3.85 42.98
C ARG A 18 22.70 -4.37 42.47
N ALA A 19 23.00 -3.99 41.23
CA ALA A 19 24.23 -4.14 40.44
C ALA A 19 24.35 -5.39 39.53
N GLN A 20 24.95 -5.15 38.37
CA GLN A 20 24.83 -5.86 37.11
C GLN A 20 25.56 -7.22 37.03
N SER A 21 25.05 -8.03 36.10
CA SER A 21 25.72 -9.10 35.34
C SER A 21 26.16 -10.36 36.09
N ASN A 22 25.75 -11.51 35.56
CA ASN A 22 26.14 -12.87 35.93
C ASN A 22 25.84 -13.30 37.38
N TYR A 23 24.61 -13.74 37.65
CA TYR A 23 24.40 -14.66 38.78
C TYR A 23 25.02 -16.01 38.46
N ASN A 24 26.30 -16.11 38.82
CA ASN A 24 27.05 -17.35 38.95
C ASN A 24 26.29 -18.26 39.93
N LYS A 25 26.27 -19.58 39.70
CA LYS A 25 25.54 -20.59 40.52
C LYS A 25 25.88 -20.55 42.02
N GLU A 26 26.92 -19.80 42.41
CA GLU A 26 27.48 -19.70 43.76
C GLU A 26 26.65 -18.89 44.76
N GLU A 27 25.82 -17.92 44.35
CA GLU A 27 25.06 -17.05 45.28
C GLU A 27 23.71 -17.62 45.75
N VAL A 28 23.12 -18.55 44.99
CA VAL A 28 21.83 -19.22 45.34
C VAL A 28 21.93 -19.94 46.69
N HIS A 29 23.14 -20.26 47.14
CA HIS A 29 23.39 -20.94 48.40
C HIS A 29 23.07 -20.11 49.64
N LYS A 30 23.10 -18.78 49.54
CA LYS A 30 22.87 -17.81 50.64
C LYS A 30 21.38 -17.45 50.86
N LEU A 31 20.47 -17.88 49.99
CA LEU A 31 19.03 -17.59 50.10
C LEU A 31 18.37 -18.39 51.24
N PRO A 32 17.37 -17.81 51.95
CA PRO A 32 16.56 -18.55 52.91
C PRO A 32 15.97 -19.84 52.30
N GLY A 33 15.96 -20.94 53.05
CA GLY A 33 15.68 -22.27 52.51
C GLY A 33 14.37 -22.39 51.71
N LYS A 34 13.33 -21.64 52.11
CA LYS A 34 12.04 -21.56 51.40
C LYS A 34 12.16 -20.84 50.04
N VAL A 35 12.82 -19.68 50.02
CA VAL A 35 13.05 -18.85 48.82
C VAL A 35 13.99 -19.58 47.84
N LYS A 36 15.07 -20.16 48.35
CA LYS A 36 16.02 -20.99 47.58
C LYS A 36 15.32 -22.15 46.85
N ARG A 37 14.39 -22.83 47.54
CA ARG A 37 13.62 -23.94 46.97
C ARG A 37 12.67 -23.47 45.87
N ALA A 38 12.00 -22.34 46.07
CA ALA A 38 11.14 -21.74 45.05
C ALA A 38 11.96 -21.33 43.82
N TYR A 39 13.06 -20.59 44.00
CA TYR A 39 13.96 -20.17 42.92
C TYR A 39 14.47 -21.33 42.07
N ARG A 40 15.01 -22.40 42.68
CA ARG A 40 15.48 -23.59 41.92
C ARG A 40 14.37 -24.30 41.14
N ARG A 41 13.12 -24.23 41.60
CA ARG A 41 11.96 -24.85 40.93
C ARG A 41 11.48 -23.99 39.77
N THR A 42 11.35 -22.68 39.99
CA THR A 42 11.03 -21.71 38.94
C THR A 42 12.12 -21.66 37.87
N SER A 43 13.40 -21.78 38.23
CA SER A 43 14.50 -21.84 37.25
C SER A 43 14.38 -23.05 36.34
N ARG A 44 14.06 -24.23 36.89
CA ARG A 44 13.83 -25.43 36.06
C ARG A 44 12.64 -25.26 35.14
N TYR A 45 11.52 -24.71 35.65
CA TYR A 45 10.40 -24.35 34.80
C TYR A 45 10.84 -23.48 33.62
N LEU A 46 11.62 -22.44 33.88
CA LEU A 46 12.08 -21.51 32.85
C LEU A 46 13.04 -22.19 31.85
N ASP A 47 13.95 -23.03 32.33
CA ASP A 47 14.87 -23.80 31.47
C ASP A 47 14.09 -24.72 30.52
N ASP A 48 13.06 -25.40 31.02
CA ASP A 48 12.19 -26.28 30.24
C ASP A 48 11.34 -25.47 29.25
N ALA A 49 10.80 -24.33 29.67
CA ALA A 49 10.03 -23.43 28.82
C ALA A 49 10.84 -22.87 27.65
N VAL A 50 12.07 -22.41 27.90
CA VAL A 50 12.99 -21.88 26.88
C VAL A 50 13.38 -22.95 25.85
N LYS A 51 13.45 -24.22 26.26
CA LYS A 51 13.72 -25.35 25.35
C LYS A 51 12.52 -25.76 24.51
N GLY A 52 11.37 -25.12 24.69
CA GLY A 52 10.14 -25.45 23.98
C GLY A 52 9.43 -26.70 24.50
N GLU A 53 9.66 -27.11 25.76
CA GLU A 53 8.92 -28.22 26.38
C GLU A 53 7.44 -27.87 26.67
N PHE A 54 7.06 -26.60 26.52
CA PHE A 54 5.70 -26.09 26.75
C PHE A 54 5.17 -25.30 25.55
N LYS A 55 3.85 -25.10 25.52
CA LYS A 55 3.17 -24.32 24.47
C LYS A 55 3.64 -22.85 24.40
N TYR A 56 4.00 -22.28 25.54
CA TYR A 56 4.58 -20.93 25.59
C TYR A 56 6.09 -21.04 25.72
N THR A 57 6.79 -20.64 24.65
CA THR A 57 8.24 -20.58 24.60
C THR A 57 8.70 -19.12 24.72
N PRO A 58 9.09 -18.66 25.92
CA PRO A 58 9.63 -17.32 26.08
C PRO A 58 11.00 -17.21 25.36
N PRO A 59 11.47 -15.99 25.04
CA PRO A 59 12.80 -15.80 24.47
C PRO A 59 13.90 -16.46 25.30
N ALA A 60 14.93 -17.01 24.67
CA ALA A 60 15.99 -17.77 25.35
C ALA A 60 16.76 -16.96 26.40
N ARG A 61 16.76 -15.64 26.25
CA ARG A 61 17.36 -14.68 27.19
C ARG A 61 16.48 -14.34 28.40
N SER A 62 15.29 -14.94 28.52
CA SER A 62 14.38 -14.73 29.65
C SER A 62 14.99 -15.21 30.96
N LYS A 63 14.79 -14.45 32.03
CA LYS A 63 15.37 -14.71 33.35
C LYS A 63 14.38 -14.38 34.46
N ILE A 64 14.56 -15.03 35.62
CA ILE A 64 13.93 -14.57 36.87
C ILE A 64 14.63 -13.26 37.26
N ASP A 65 13.85 -12.19 37.45
CA ASP A 65 14.35 -10.91 37.95
C ASP A 65 14.43 -10.94 39.47
N THR A 66 13.29 -11.14 40.12
CA THR A 66 13.19 -11.26 41.58
C THR A 66 12.16 -12.32 41.97
N LEU A 67 12.30 -12.89 43.17
CA LEU A 67 11.36 -13.85 43.72
C LEU A 67 11.29 -13.69 45.23
N PHE A 68 10.09 -13.47 45.78
CA PHE A 68 9.88 -13.20 47.20
C PHE A 68 8.49 -13.62 47.68
N PHE A 69 8.30 -13.66 49.00
CA PHE A 69 6.97 -13.87 49.60
C PHE A 69 6.41 -12.52 50.07
N SER A 70 5.19 -12.22 49.66
CA SER A 70 4.42 -11.07 50.14
C SER A 70 3.22 -11.59 50.93
N GLY A 71 3.32 -11.57 52.26
CA GLY A 71 2.43 -12.38 53.11
C GLY A 71 2.55 -13.86 52.75
N ASP A 72 1.42 -14.51 52.47
CA ASP A 72 1.37 -15.92 52.05
C ASP A 72 1.52 -16.13 50.54
N THR A 73 1.60 -15.07 49.74
CA THR A 73 1.72 -15.17 48.27
C THR A 73 3.18 -15.26 47.85
N LEU A 74 3.52 -16.25 47.01
CA LEU A 74 4.80 -16.33 46.32
C LEU A 74 4.73 -15.44 45.06
N VAL A 75 5.49 -14.35 45.05
CA VAL A 75 5.61 -13.46 43.89
C VAL A 75 6.85 -13.84 43.09
N ILE A 76 6.64 -14.18 41.82
CA ILE A 76 7.69 -14.49 40.85
C ILE A 76 7.71 -13.34 39.84
N GLN A 77 8.81 -12.58 39.81
CA GLN A 77 9.02 -11.54 38.81
C GLN A 77 10.00 -12.05 37.76
N PHE A 78 9.56 -12.15 36.51
CA PHE A 78 10.47 -12.37 35.39
C PHE A 78 10.93 -11.03 34.81
N LYS A 79 12.12 -11.04 34.20
CA LYS A 79 12.58 -9.92 33.37
C LYS A 79 11.63 -9.70 32.20
N ASP A 80 11.65 -8.49 31.66
CA ASP A 80 10.71 -8.02 30.63
C ASP A 80 10.66 -8.93 29.39
N GLU A 81 11.79 -9.55 29.04
CA GLU A 81 11.92 -10.50 27.93
C GLU A 81 10.93 -11.66 28.00
N PHE A 82 10.56 -12.11 29.20
CA PHE A 82 9.57 -13.18 29.35
C PHE A 82 8.22 -12.80 28.75
N GLY A 83 7.90 -11.50 28.63
CA GLY A 83 6.65 -10.98 28.05
C GLY A 83 6.79 -10.48 26.60
N TYR A 84 7.89 -10.77 25.92
CA TYR A 84 8.15 -10.34 24.53
C TYR A 84 7.57 -11.29 23.47
N LYS A 85 6.77 -12.27 23.86
CA LYS A 85 5.96 -13.07 22.92
C LYS A 85 4.47 -12.79 23.15
N PRO A 86 3.63 -12.98 22.11
CA PRO A 86 2.18 -12.93 22.27
C PRO A 86 1.70 -13.84 23.41
N LEU A 87 0.74 -13.33 24.18
CA LEU A 87 0.11 -14.08 25.27
C LEU A 87 -1.41 -14.15 25.04
N ARG A 88 -1.97 -15.31 25.30
CA ARG A 88 -3.42 -15.59 25.28
C ARG A 88 -3.87 -16.09 26.65
N THR A 89 -5.15 -15.94 26.95
CA THR A 89 -5.74 -16.37 28.22
C THR A 89 -5.41 -17.83 28.58
N LEU A 90 -5.43 -18.73 27.59
CA LEU A 90 -5.04 -20.13 27.79
C LEU A 90 -3.55 -20.31 28.12
N GLN A 91 -2.65 -19.61 27.44
CA GLN A 91 -1.21 -19.68 27.73
C GLN A 91 -0.90 -19.17 29.14
N VAL A 92 -1.58 -18.13 29.60
CA VAL A 92 -1.44 -17.66 30.99
C VAL A 92 -1.86 -18.75 31.97
N LYS A 93 -3.01 -19.40 31.76
CA LYS A 93 -3.48 -20.52 32.59
C LYS A 93 -2.46 -21.68 32.59
N ASP A 94 -1.94 -22.03 31.42
CA ASP A 94 -0.93 -23.09 31.25
C ASP A 94 0.36 -22.77 32.02
N ILE A 95 0.85 -21.51 31.96
CA ILE A 95 2.04 -21.07 32.71
C ILE A 95 1.84 -21.24 34.22
N TYR A 96 0.69 -20.85 34.76
CA TYR A 96 0.38 -21.04 36.18
C TYR A 96 0.33 -22.52 36.55
N ALA A 97 -0.33 -23.36 35.74
CA ALA A 97 -0.42 -24.81 35.98
C ALA A 97 0.96 -25.49 35.95
N GLN A 98 1.81 -25.12 34.99
CA GLN A 98 3.18 -25.64 34.87
C GLN A 98 4.06 -25.19 36.04
N LEU A 99 3.93 -23.93 36.46
CA LEU A 99 4.61 -23.43 37.66
C LEU A 99 4.13 -24.17 38.92
N ASP A 100 2.83 -24.40 39.07
CA ASP A 100 2.26 -25.13 40.20
C ASP A 100 2.79 -26.56 40.27
N ASP A 101 2.90 -27.26 39.14
CA ASP A 101 3.52 -28.58 39.05
C ASP A 101 5.00 -28.54 39.46
N LYS A 102 5.79 -27.63 38.89
CA LYS A 102 7.23 -27.52 39.18
C LYS A 102 7.48 -27.08 40.62
N LEU A 103 6.62 -26.23 41.19
CA LEU A 103 6.66 -25.75 42.57
C LEU A 103 6.12 -26.78 43.58
N ARG A 104 5.28 -27.74 43.16
CA ARG A 104 4.68 -28.80 43.98
C ARG A 104 4.01 -28.24 45.25
N GLY A 105 4.23 -28.87 46.41
CA GLY A 105 3.69 -28.43 47.70
C GLY A 105 4.12 -27.04 48.20
N LEU A 106 4.90 -26.27 47.44
CA LEU A 106 5.06 -24.82 47.71
C LEU A 106 3.86 -24.04 47.17
N ALA A 107 3.43 -24.30 45.92
CA ALA A 107 2.27 -23.65 45.31
C ALA A 107 0.96 -23.98 46.05
N ARG A 108 0.82 -25.22 46.56
CA ARG A 108 -0.35 -25.61 47.38
C ARG A 108 -0.50 -24.84 48.69
N ARG A 109 0.60 -24.31 49.23
CA ARG A 109 0.62 -23.58 50.52
C ARG A 109 0.68 -22.07 50.34
N HIS A 110 1.06 -21.61 49.15
CA HIS A 110 1.31 -20.21 48.86
C HIS A 110 0.79 -19.91 47.46
N PRO A 111 -0.27 -19.09 47.32
CA PRO A 111 -0.73 -18.65 46.03
C PRO A 111 0.43 -18.06 45.21
N VAL A 112 0.51 -18.41 43.94
CA VAL A 112 1.57 -17.92 43.05
C VAL A 112 1.05 -16.69 42.32
N LYS A 113 1.86 -15.63 42.26
CA LYS A 113 1.62 -14.44 41.45
C LYS A 113 2.80 -14.23 40.52
N VAL A 114 2.56 -14.29 39.22
CA VAL A 114 3.57 -14.00 38.20
C VAL A 114 3.46 -12.55 37.76
N VAL A 115 4.58 -11.83 37.82
CA VAL A 115 4.69 -10.43 37.42
C VAL A 115 5.75 -10.30 36.34
N VAL A 116 5.42 -9.56 35.28
CA VAL A 116 6.30 -9.27 34.16
C VAL A 116 6.10 -7.80 33.79
N LYS A 117 7.17 -7.03 33.65
CA LYS A 117 7.10 -5.57 33.35
C LYS A 117 6.35 -4.75 34.39
N GLY A 118 6.30 -5.25 35.63
CA GLY A 118 5.53 -4.65 36.72
C GLY A 118 4.01 -4.88 36.64
N TYR A 119 3.54 -5.72 35.72
CA TYR A 119 2.14 -6.11 35.60
C TYR A 119 1.95 -7.59 35.95
N GLN A 120 0.80 -7.94 36.50
CA GLN A 120 0.42 -9.36 36.60
C GLN A 120 0.35 -9.96 35.20
N LEU A 121 0.83 -11.19 35.01
CA LEU A 121 0.98 -11.81 33.69
C LEU A 121 -0.29 -11.73 32.81
N SER A 122 -1.48 -11.93 33.39
CA SER A 122 -2.77 -11.83 32.70
C SER A 122 -3.06 -10.44 32.10
N ARG A 123 -2.51 -9.37 32.68
CA ARG A 123 -2.64 -8.00 32.14
C ARG A 123 -1.87 -7.83 30.82
N LEU A 124 -0.93 -8.73 30.49
CA LEU A 124 -0.26 -8.70 29.20
C LEU A 124 -1.08 -9.33 28.08
N VAL A 125 -2.27 -9.90 28.35
CA VAL A 125 -3.17 -10.34 27.28
C VAL A 125 -3.93 -9.10 26.73
N PRO A 126 -3.94 -8.87 25.41
CA PRO A 126 -4.69 -7.76 24.81
C PRO A 126 -6.19 -7.80 25.11
N ASN A 127 -6.86 -6.64 25.13
CA ASN A 127 -8.33 -6.54 25.29
C ASN A 127 -9.11 -7.44 24.32
N TYR A 128 -8.63 -7.59 23.09
CA TYR A 128 -9.26 -8.43 22.07
C TYR A 128 -9.27 -9.93 22.41
N TYR A 129 -8.29 -10.41 23.20
CA TYR A 129 -8.10 -11.85 23.48
C TYR A 129 -8.46 -12.27 24.92
N ARG A 130 -9.19 -11.42 25.67
CA ARG A 130 -9.61 -11.71 27.05
C ARG A 130 -11.10 -11.53 27.23
N GLU A 131 -11.67 -12.33 28.13
CA GLU A 131 -13.09 -12.28 28.49
C GLU A 131 -13.41 -10.99 29.27
N GLU A 132 -12.65 -10.70 30.33
CA GLU A 132 -12.80 -9.48 31.12
C GLU A 132 -11.87 -8.37 30.59
N LYS A 133 -12.45 -7.39 29.89
CA LYS A 133 -11.71 -6.24 29.35
C LYS A 133 -11.22 -5.30 30.47
N ASP A 134 -10.05 -4.69 30.25
CA ASP A 134 -9.50 -3.64 31.13
C ASP A 134 -10.03 -2.28 30.68
N PRO A 135 -10.89 -1.61 31.48
CA PRO A 135 -11.53 -0.35 31.07
C PRO A 135 -10.53 0.79 30.90
N LEU A 136 -9.33 0.71 31.51
CA LEU A 136 -8.25 1.68 31.29
C LEU A 136 -7.64 1.60 29.89
N ARG A 137 -8.05 0.63 29.07
CA ARG A 137 -7.57 0.44 27.69
C ARG A 137 -8.70 0.51 26.66
N LEU A 138 -9.79 1.20 27.00
CA LEU A 138 -10.96 1.40 26.16
C LEU A 138 -11.27 2.91 26.05
N MET A 139 -12.01 3.28 25.01
CA MET A 139 -12.60 4.61 24.81
C MET A 139 -14.00 4.48 24.18
N PRO A 140 -15.01 4.08 24.97
CA PRO A 140 -16.37 3.92 24.47
C PRO A 140 -17.08 5.26 24.18
N ASP A 141 -16.68 6.38 24.80
CA ASP A 141 -17.40 7.66 24.64
C ASP A 141 -17.16 8.37 23.30
N SER A 142 -16.41 7.75 22.37
CA SER A 142 -16.00 8.36 21.09
C SER A 142 -16.62 7.68 19.87
N LEU A 143 -17.86 7.20 20.01
CA LEU A 143 -18.61 6.53 18.93
C LEU A 143 -18.95 7.48 17.78
N ASN A 144 -19.13 8.77 18.07
CA ASN A 144 -19.54 9.80 17.11
C ASN A 144 -18.48 10.89 16.98
N GLN A 145 -17.21 10.52 16.82
CA GLN A 145 -16.19 11.53 16.50
C GLN A 145 -16.56 12.25 15.19
N PRO A 146 -16.25 13.55 15.06
CA PRO A 146 -16.49 14.28 13.82
C PRO A 146 -15.69 13.67 12.67
N ILE A 147 -16.13 13.84 11.43
CA ILE A 147 -15.39 13.38 10.24
C ILE A 147 -14.76 14.61 9.62
N HIS A 148 -13.43 14.62 9.46
CA HIS A 148 -12.74 15.78 8.90
C HIS A 148 -13.08 15.98 7.41
N VAL A 149 -13.00 14.91 6.61
CA VAL A 149 -13.31 14.95 5.17
C VAL A 149 -14.19 13.76 4.82
N GLN A 150 -15.37 14.04 4.25
CA GLN A 150 -16.34 13.03 3.84
C GLN A 150 -16.65 13.17 2.35
N ASP A 151 -16.38 12.11 1.59
CA ASP A 151 -16.90 11.95 0.23
C ASP A 151 -18.38 11.58 0.27
N ILE A 152 -19.24 12.50 -0.15
CA ILE A 152 -20.70 12.30 -0.19
C ILE A 152 -21.21 11.90 -1.58
N SER A 153 -20.30 11.72 -2.55
CA SER A 153 -20.60 11.16 -3.86
C SER A 153 -20.60 9.63 -3.86
N ARG A 154 -20.05 8.98 -2.82
CA ARG A 154 -20.07 7.52 -2.69
C ARG A 154 -21.51 6.98 -2.73
N PRO A 155 -21.81 5.96 -3.55
CA PRO A 155 -23.17 5.46 -3.69
C PRO A 155 -23.58 4.48 -2.58
N TYR A 156 -22.71 4.21 -1.59
CA TYR A 156 -22.91 3.28 -0.49
C TYR A 156 -22.53 3.92 0.87
N ARG A 157 -22.84 3.23 1.97
CA ARG A 157 -22.52 3.68 3.34
C ARG A 157 -21.63 2.67 4.06
N ILE A 158 -20.74 3.18 4.89
CA ILE A 158 -19.85 2.39 5.74
C ILE A 158 -20.33 2.53 7.19
N SER A 159 -20.77 1.42 7.79
CA SER A 159 -21.35 1.42 9.15
C SER A 159 -20.55 0.62 10.17
N GLU A 160 -19.80 -0.39 9.73
CA GLU A 160 -19.00 -1.27 10.60
C GLU A 160 -17.52 -1.35 10.15
N GLY A 161 -17.08 -0.37 9.37
CA GLY A 161 -15.68 -0.16 9.01
C GLY A 161 -14.94 0.76 9.97
N LEU A 162 -14.13 1.65 9.40
CA LEU A 162 -13.34 2.70 10.05
C LEU A 162 -13.95 4.10 9.90
N ASN A 163 -15.23 4.21 9.55
CA ASN A 163 -15.91 5.51 9.54
C ASN A 163 -15.77 6.20 10.91
N HIS A 164 -15.61 7.53 10.93
CA HIS A 164 -15.29 8.33 12.13
C HIS A 164 -13.92 8.07 12.78
N ARG A 165 -12.99 7.39 12.08
CA ARG A 165 -11.64 7.12 12.61
C ARG A 165 -10.57 7.95 11.89
N HIS A 166 -9.62 8.45 12.66
CA HIS A 166 -8.50 9.24 12.15
C HIS A 166 -7.19 8.50 12.43
N ILE A 167 -6.47 8.14 11.38
CA ILE A 167 -5.27 7.30 11.47
C ILE A 167 -4.07 8.07 10.96
N ALA A 168 -3.05 8.19 11.81
CA ALA A 168 -1.74 8.66 11.39
C ALA A 168 -0.87 7.47 10.96
N LEU A 169 -0.37 7.49 9.74
CA LEU A 169 0.42 6.40 9.17
C LEU A 169 1.74 6.95 8.64
N TRP A 170 2.85 6.30 8.96
CA TRP A 170 4.18 6.71 8.52
C TRP A 170 4.80 5.60 7.70
N ASN A 171 5.13 5.90 6.45
CA ASN A 171 5.82 5.02 5.52
C ASN A 171 7.32 5.28 5.56
N SER A 172 8.02 4.73 6.56
CA SER A 172 9.47 4.80 6.70
C SER A 172 10.06 6.22 6.80
N HIS A 173 11.34 6.34 6.46
CA HIS A 173 12.17 7.53 6.50
C HIS A 173 11.96 8.42 5.27
N GLY A 174 12.96 8.51 4.38
CA GLY A 174 12.91 9.32 3.16
C GLY A 174 14.25 9.99 2.87
N TRP A 175 14.33 10.61 1.70
CA TRP A 175 15.54 11.32 1.26
C TRP A 175 15.77 12.56 2.12
N TYR A 176 16.96 12.68 2.72
CA TYR A 176 17.27 13.74 3.68
C TYR A 176 18.66 14.35 3.47
N TYR A 177 18.87 15.53 4.01
CA TYR A 177 20.14 16.25 3.95
C TYR A 177 21.03 15.90 5.15
N ASN A 178 22.19 15.32 4.89
CA ASN A 178 23.20 15.08 5.91
C ASN A 178 24.13 16.29 6.04
N ASN A 179 23.90 17.13 7.05
CA ASN A 179 24.73 18.31 7.33
C ASN A 179 26.23 18.00 7.50
N LYS A 180 26.60 16.83 8.03
CA LYS A 180 28.02 16.48 8.26
C LYS A 180 28.73 16.09 6.97
N LYS A 181 28.00 15.50 6.02
CA LYS A 181 28.52 15.05 4.73
C LYS A 181 28.27 16.05 3.60
N ASP A 182 27.55 17.13 3.87
CA ASP A 182 27.17 18.16 2.90
C ASP A 182 26.47 17.59 1.65
N ARG A 183 25.57 16.61 1.85
CA ARG A 183 24.87 15.93 0.76
C ARG A 183 23.47 15.50 1.14
N TRP A 184 22.61 15.38 0.14
CA TRP A 184 21.38 14.62 0.25
C TRP A 184 21.70 13.11 0.12
N GLU A 185 21.10 12.30 0.98
CA GLU A 185 21.28 10.84 0.99
C GLU A 185 20.04 10.10 1.52
N TRP A 186 20.01 8.78 1.30
CA TRP A 186 19.10 7.87 1.99
C TRP A 186 19.64 7.57 3.38
N GLN A 187 18.76 7.28 4.33
CA GLN A 187 19.18 6.84 5.66
C GLN A 187 19.76 5.43 5.63
N ARG A 188 19.27 4.56 4.74
CA ARG A 188 19.81 3.21 4.54
C ARG A 188 20.50 3.01 3.21
N ALA A 189 21.21 1.90 3.12
CA ALA A 189 21.92 1.51 1.92
C ALA A 189 20.96 1.01 0.81
N PRO A 190 21.27 1.31 -0.46
CA PRO A 190 20.59 0.74 -1.62
C PRO A 190 21.02 -0.72 -1.81
N VAL A 191 20.15 -1.67 -1.45
CA VAL A 191 20.41 -3.10 -1.59
C VAL A 191 19.19 -3.83 -2.12
N PHE A 192 19.41 -4.92 -2.86
CA PHE A 192 18.37 -5.78 -3.40
C PHE A 192 17.32 -5.01 -4.21
N THR A 193 17.81 -4.12 -5.08
CA THR A 193 17.07 -3.26 -6.01
C THR A 193 16.27 -2.10 -5.40
N THR A 194 16.24 -1.98 -4.07
CA THR A 194 15.44 -1.00 -3.33
C THR A 194 16.20 -0.41 -2.12
N VAL A 195 15.54 0.42 -1.32
CA VAL A 195 16.05 0.99 -0.07
C VAL A 195 14.94 1.07 0.98
N GLU A 196 15.28 0.80 2.24
CA GLU A 196 14.34 0.81 3.39
C GLU A 196 13.49 2.09 3.45
N ASP A 197 14.08 3.23 3.06
CA ASP A 197 13.46 4.55 3.08
C ASP A 197 12.21 4.68 2.18
N VAL A 198 12.11 3.86 1.12
CA VAL A 198 10.98 3.88 0.17
C VAL A 198 10.24 2.56 0.09
N LEU A 199 10.84 1.43 0.48
CA LEU A 199 10.19 0.12 0.39
C LEU A 199 8.82 0.10 1.12
N PRO A 200 8.66 0.56 2.38
CA PRO A 200 7.33 0.64 3.01
C PRO A 200 6.33 1.52 2.26
N THR A 201 6.79 2.49 1.45
CA THR A 201 5.90 3.33 0.62
C THR A 201 5.15 2.49 -0.42
N SER A 202 5.76 1.42 -0.95
CA SER A 202 5.10 0.51 -1.92
C SER A 202 4.08 -0.45 -1.27
N PHE A 203 4.08 -0.56 0.06
CA PHE A 203 2.98 -1.20 0.81
C PHE A 203 1.90 -0.17 1.15
N VAL A 204 2.32 1.05 1.51
CA VAL A 204 1.45 2.06 2.11
C VAL A 204 0.58 2.76 1.08
N LEU A 205 1.16 3.34 0.02
CA LEU A 205 0.40 4.15 -0.92
C LEU A 205 -0.48 3.34 -1.88
N PRO A 206 0.00 2.21 -2.47
CA PRO A 206 -0.83 1.42 -3.37
C PRO A 206 -1.89 0.58 -2.67
N PHE A 207 -1.65 0.18 -1.41
CA PHE A 207 -2.47 -0.82 -0.73
C PHE A 207 -3.07 -0.32 0.59
N LEU A 208 -2.26 -0.09 1.62
CA LEU A 208 -2.76 0.13 2.97
C LEU A 208 -3.61 1.41 3.11
N VAL A 209 -3.18 2.53 2.54
CA VAL A 209 -3.95 3.79 2.58
C VAL A 209 -5.30 3.62 1.89
N PRO A 210 -5.39 3.11 0.65
CA PRO A 210 -6.68 2.81 0.03
C PRO A 210 -7.56 1.86 0.86
N MET A 211 -7.01 0.81 1.49
CA MET A 211 -7.80 -0.09 2.34
C MET A 211 -8.40 0.64 3.55
N LEU A 212 -7.65 1.55 4.18
CA LEU A 212 -8.14 2.32 5.32
C LEU A 212 -9.21 3.34 4.90
N GLU A 213 -9.01 4.04 3.77
CA GLU A 213 -9.94 5.04 3.23
C GLU A 213 -11.21 4.41 2.62
N ASN A 214 -11.10 3.23 2.01
CA ASN A 214 -12.24 2.45 1.52
C ASN A 214 -13.06 1.87 2.67
N ALA A 215 -12.44 1.64 3.82
CA ALA A 215 -13.11 1.35 5.08
C ALA A 215 -13.59 2.61 5.81
N GLY A 216 -13.39 3.82 5.28
CA GLY A 216 -13.96 5.06 5.79
C GLY A 216 -13.09 5.87 6.76
N ALA A 217 -11.82 5.50 6.96
CA ALA A 217 -10.91 6.30 7.78
C ALA A 217 -10.47 7.59 7.07
N ASN A 218 -10.23 8.66 7.83
CA ASN A 218 -9.38 9.76 7.38
C ASN A 218 -7.92 9.44 7.71
N VAL A 219 -7.07 9.29 6.68
CA VAL A 219 -5.67 8.88 6.83
C VAL A 219 -4.72 10.07 6.63
N TYR A 220 -3.80 10.23 7.58
CA TYR A 220 -2.83 11.32 7.59
C TYR A 220 -1.42 10.77 7.43
N LEU A 221 -0.66 11.34 6.51
CA LEU A 221 0.74 10.99 6.23
C LEU A 221 1.63 12.22 6.48
N PRO A 222 2.78 12.07 7.16
CA PRO A 222 3.73 13.16 7.39
C PRO A 222 4.70 13.34 6.22
N ARG A 223 4.46 12.66 5.09
CA ARG A 223 5.16 12.77 3.81
C ARG A 223 4.12 12.97 2.71
N GLU A 224 4.53 13.59 1.60
CA GLU A 224 3.66 13.73 0.43
C GLU A 224 3.25 12.35 -0.10
N ARG A 225 1.96 12.21 -0.45
CA ARG A 225 1.36 10.96 -0.92
C ARG A 225 1.15 10.91 -2.42
N ASP A 226 1.14 12.06 -3.08
CA ASP A 226 0.98 12.15 -4.53
C ASP A 226 2.33 12.04 -5.24
N THR A 227 2.41 11.09 -6.17
CA THR A 227 3.61 10.81 -6.94
C THR A 227 3.75 11.73 -8.15
N GLN A 228 2.71 12.49 -8.48
CA GLN A 228 2.68 13.46 -9.57
C GLN A 228 3.72 14.58 -9.33
N PRO A 229 4.76 14.69 -10.17
CA PRO A 229 5.80 15.71 -10.01
C PRO A 229 5.35 17.12 -10.39
N HIS A 230 4.25 17.25 -11.15
CA HIS A 230 3.66 18.54 -11.43
C HIS A 230 2.84 19.03 -10.23
N GLU A 231 2.88 20.34 -9.98
CA GLU A 231 2.10 21.01 -8.95
C GLU A 231 1.50 22.30 -9.50
N VAL A 232 0.23 22.52 -9.18
CA VAL A 232 -0.49 23.77 -9.45
C VAL A 232 -1.14 24.20 -8.16
N ILE A 233 -0.79 25.38 -7.65
CA ILE A 233 -1.44 26.00 -6.50
C ILE A 233 -2.18 27.23 -6.98
N ILE A 234 -3.40 27.40 -6.48
CA ILE A 234 -4.22 28.58 -6.75
C ILE A 234 -4.58 29.18 -5.40
N ASP A 235 -4.03 30.36 -5.14
CA ASP A 235 -4.24 31.14 -3.94
C ASP A 235 -5.45 32.07 -4.07
N ASN A 236 -6.00 32.56 -2.96
CA ASN A 236 -7.12 33.50 -2.98
C ASN A 236 -6.78 34.87 -3.61
N GLN A 237 -5.49 35.15 -3.82
CA GLN A 237 -5.00 36.36 -4.51
C GLN A 237 -4.79 36.16 -6.02
N ASP A 238 -4.90 34.92 -6.51
CA ASP A 238 -4.60 34.60 -7.91
C ASP A 238 -5.73 34.99 -8.87
N SER A 239 -5.34 35.30 -10.11
CA SER A 239 -6.30 35.58 -11.18
C SER A 239 -7.16 34.39 -11.60
N SER A 240 -6.90 33.18 -11.10
CA SER A 240 -7.73 31.99 -11.30
C SER A 240 -8.69 31.70 -10.14
N TYR A 241 -8.66 32.54 -9.10
CA TYR A 241 -9.61 32.54 -7.99
C TYR A 241 -10.81 33.45 -8.31
N ARG A 242 -12.03 33.00 -8.00
CA ARG A 242 -13.25 33.79 -8.22
C ARG A 242 -14.21 33.65 -7.04
N GLU A 243 -14.68 34.79 -6.54
CA GLU A 243 -15.78 34.88 -5.59
C GLU A 243 -17.05 35.30 -6.34
N GLU A 244 -18.10 34.50 -6.25
CA GLU A 244 -19.43 34.89 -6.70
C GLU A 244 -20.28 35.16 -5.46
N ALA A 245 -20.49 36.45 -5.15
CA ALA A 245 -21.25 36.89 -3.98
C ALA A 245 -22.76 36.71 -4.20
N TYR A 246 -23.50 36.45 -3.10
CA TYR A 246 -24.96 36.42 -3.10
C TYR A 246 -25.52 37.02 -1.82
N GLN A 247 -25.88 38.31 -1.85
CA GLN A 247 -26.39 39.10 -0.71
C GLN A 247 -25.38 39.33 0.43
N ASN A 248 -24.56 38.35 0.80
CA ASN A 248 -23.36 38.47 1.63
C ASN A 248 -22.09 38.36 0.77
N THR A 249 -21.03 39.04 1.19
CA THR A 249 -19.74 39.13 0.48
C THR A 249 -18.63 38.50 1.33
N PHE A 250 -17.68 37.84 0.67
CA PHE A 250 -16.45 37.42 1.31
C PHE A 250 -15.61 38.65 1.70
N THR A 251 -14.95 38.58 2.85
CA THR A 251 -14.03 39.62 3.34
C THR A 251 -12.68 39.00 3.68
N THR A 252 -11.59 39.77 3.62
CA THR A 252 -10.29 39.29 4.10
C THR A 252 -10.38 39.06 5.61
N GLY A 253 -9.97 37.88 6.07
CA GLY A 253 -9.95 37.51 7.47
C GLY A 253 -8.84 38.21 8.26
N GLU A 254 -8.98 38.22 9.59
CA GLU A 254 -7.94 38.73 10.48
C GLU A 254 -6.87 37.65 10.70
N GLY A 255 -5.62 37.90 10.29
CA GLY A 255 -4.49 36.98 10.47
C GLY A 255 -3.89 36.50 9.16
N THR A 256 -3.14 35.40 9.23
CA THR A 256 -2.38 34.84 8.11
C THR A 256 -3.04 33.58 7.54
N GLY A 257 -2.88 33.43 6.23
CA GLY A 257 -3.21 32.24 5.44
C GLY A 257 -2.04 31.80 4.56
N PHE A 258 -2.32 30.89 3.64
CA PHE A 258 -1.35 30.42 2.66
C PHE A 258 -0.90 31.56 1.74
N GLY A 259 0.38 31.51 1.38
CA GLY A 259 0.93 32.30 0.30
C GLY A 259 2.19 31.61 -0.21
N VAL A 260 2.28 31.39 -1.52
CA VAL A 260 3.43 30.67 -2.12
C VAL A 260 4.76 31.39 -1.86
N GLY A 261 4.74 32.72 -1.79
CA GLY A 261 5.96 33.51 -1.59
C GLY A 261 7.00 33.26 -2.68
N THR A 262 8.25 33.04 -2.28
CA THR A 262 9.40 32.85 -3.20
C THR A 262 10.15 31.56 -2.89
N PRO A 263 9.61 30.38 -3.25
CA PRO A 263 10.35 29.12 -3.14
C PRO A 263 11.62 29.16 -4.02
N PRO A 264 12.69 28.41 -3.67
CA PRO A 264 12.74 27.41 -2.61
C PRO A 264 12.75 27.99 -1.19
N TYR A 265 12.08 27.31 -0.26
CA TYR A 265 11.92 27.75 1.12
C TYR A 265 13.18 27.52 1.95
N SER A 266 13.63 28.57 2.61
CA SER A 266 14.71 28.49 3.61
C SER A 266 14.27 27.71 4.86
N ALA A 267 15.21 27.25 5.69
CA ALA A 267 14.87 26.54 6.93
C ALA A 267 13.94 27.39 7.83
N GLY A 268 12.81 26.82 8.25
CA GLY A 268 11.84 27.48 9.13
C GLY A 268 10.86 28.43 8.41
N GLN A 269 11.02 28.66 7.11
CA GLN A 269 10.05 29.43 6.34
C GLN A 269 8.76 28.64 6.18
N ASN A 270 7.66 29.22 6.65
CA ASN A 270 6.32 28.66 6.64
C ASN A 270 5.44 29.41 5.61
N PRO A 271 4.97 28.77 4.53
CA PRO A 271 4.13 29.42 3.52
C PRO A 271 2.73 29.80 4.04
N PHE A 272 2.23 29.14 5.08
CA PHE A 272 0.95 29.48 5.74
C PHE A 272 1.02 30.71 6.66
N GLN A 273 2.12 31.47 6.56
CA GLN A 273 2.32 32.75 7.23
C GLN A 273 2.62 33.88 6.23
N GLN A 274 2.45 33.63 4.93
CA GLN A 274 2.89 34.55 3.85
C GLN A 274 1.72 35.17 3.07
N GLY A 275 0.48 34.72 3.28
CA GLY A 275 -0.69 35.31 2.64
C GLY A 275 -1.83 35.58 3.61
N ASP A 276 -3.03 35.71 3.08
CA ASP A 276 -4.26 35.98 3.80
C ASP A 276 -5.30 34.89 3.49
N TYR A 277 -6.54 35.08 3.94
CA TYR A 277 -7.63 34.15 3.64
C TYR A 277 -8.96 34.91 3.59
N ARG A 278 -9.97 34.28 3.01
CA ARG A 278 -11.30 34.87 2.78
C ARG A 278 -12.31 34.26 3.74
N VAL A 279 -13.22 35.09 4.24
CA VAL A 279 -14.20 34.75 5.27
C VAL A 279 -15.59 35.10 4.78
N LEU A 280 -16.55 34.19 4.96
CA LEU A 280 -17.97 34.42 4.75
C LEU A 280 -18.75 34.03 6.00
N ASN A 281 -19.48 34.99 6.55
CA ASN A 281 -20.47 34.74 7.60
C ASN A 281 -21.77 34.25 6.93
N LEU A 282 -22.23 33.06 7.32
CA LEU A 282 -23.41 32.45 6.74
C LEU A 282 -24.71 33.03 7.32
N GLU A 283 -25.56 33.53 6.43
CA GLU A 283 -26.92 33.98 6.72
C GLU A 283 -27.96 33.06 6.04
N PRO A 284 -29.23 33.05 6.48
CA PRO A 284 -30.28 32.26 5.85
C PRO A 284 -30.40 32.54 4.35
N GLY A 285 -30.32 31.50 3.53
CA GLY A 285 -30.40 31.63 2.08
C GLY A 285 -29.10 32.08 1.41
N SER A 286 -27.95 32.03 2.09
CA SER A 286 -26.64 32.18 1.46
C SER A 286 -26.50 31.27 0.23
N LYS A 287 -26.01 31.83 -0.87
CA LYS A 287 -25.75 31.09 -2.14
C LYS A 287 -24.45 31.54 -2.81
N GLY A 288 -23.58 32.22 -2.08
CA GLY A 288 -22.26 32.57 -2.59
C GLY A 288 -21.45 31.32 -2.91
N LYS A 289 -20.40 31.47 -3.72
CA LYS A 289 -19.44 30.39 -3.93
C LYS A 289 -18.07 30.96 -4.25
N VAL A 290 -17.06 30.13 -4.04
CA VAL A 290 -15.66 30.41 -4.38
C VAL A 290 -15.19 29.30 -5.30
N SER A 291 -14.50 29.64 -6.40
CA SER A 291 -13.96 28.66 -7.32
C SER A 291 -12.48 28.90 -7.64
N TRP A 292 -11.73 27.81 -7.76
CA TRP A 292 -10.34 27.76 -8.17
C TRP A 292 -10.21 26.94 -9.46
N THR A 293 -9.72 27.55 -10.55
CA THR A 293 -9.55 26.88 -11.87
C THR A 293 -8.06 26.73 -12.24
N PRO A 294 -7.49 25.51 -12.20
CA PRO A 294 -6.07 25.30 -12.49
C PRO A 294 -5.75 25.41 -13.98
N ASN A 295 -4.50 25.74 -14.29
CA ASN A 295 -3.87 25.44 -15.57
C ASN A 295 -3.08 24.13 -15.43
N ILE A 296 -3.72 23.00 -15.74
CA ILE A 296 -3.10 21.68 -15.61
C ILE A 296 -2.02 21.52 -16.71
N PRO A 297 -0.76 21.23 -16.36
CA PRO A 297 0.34 21.23 -17.33
C PRO A 297 0.35 20.01 -18.26
N ALA A 298 -0.14 18.87 -17.78
CA ALA A 298 -0.20 17.61 -18.51
C ALA A 298 -1.40 16.77 -18.04
N ASP A 299 -1.98 15.99 -18.96
CA ASP A 299 -2.96 14.96 -18.62
C ASP A 299 -2.38 14.03 -17.55
N GLY A 300 -3.16 13.72 -16.52
CA GLY A 300 -2.68 12.83 -15.47
C GLY A 300 -3.57 12.82 -14.25
N ARG A 301 -3.17 12.00 -13.27
CA ARG A 301 -3.77 11.99 -11.95
C ARG A 301 -3.08 13.04 -11.07
N TYR A 302 -3.89 13.83 -10.37
CA TYR A 302 -3.44 14.84 -9.41
C TYR A 302 -4.25 14.69 -8.13
N ALA A 303 -3.55 14.62 -7.00
CA ALA A 303 -4.18 14.81 -5.70
C ALA A 303 -4.67 16.25 -5.57
N VAL A 304 -5.86 16.42 -5.02
CA VAL A 304 -6.47 17.72 -4.75
C VAL A 304 -6.46 17.95 -3.25
N TYR A 305 -5.86 19.06 -2.85
CA TYR A 305 -5.82 19.53 -1.48
C TYR A 305 -6.46 20.91 -1.39
N VAL A 306 -7.19 21.15 -0.31
CA VAL A 306 -7.72 22.48 0.02
C VAL A 306 -7.03 23.01 1.27
N SER A 307 -6.98 24.33 1.41
CA SER A 307 -6.66 24.98 2.66
C SER A 307 -7.71 26.02 3.02
N TYR A 308 -7.82 26.26 4.31
CA TYR A 308 -8.77 27.18 4.92
C TYR A 308 -8.27 27.58 6.31
N LYS A 309 -8.95 28.54 6.95
CA LYS A 309 -8.67 28.96 8.32
C LYS A 309 -9.74 28.46 9.28
N THR A 310 -9.35 27.73 10.31
CA THR A 310 -10.25 27.42 11.43
C THR A 310 -10.45 28.67 12.29
N LEU A 311 -11.71 29.06 12.47
CA LEU A 311 -12.16 30.21 13.25
C LEU A 311 -13.20 29.78 14.30
N PRO A 312 -13.49 30.63 15.30
CA PRO A 312 -14.69 30.45 16.11
C PRO A 312 -15.94 30.36 15.22
N ASN A 313 -16.78 29.37 15.47
CA ASN A 313 -17.98 29.05 14.68
C ASN A 313 -17.71 28.64 13.21
N SER A 314 -16.52 28.14 12.87
CA SER A 314 -16.31 27.48 11.58
C SER A 314 -17.36 26.39 11.34
N SER A 315 -17.84 26.28 10.11
CA SER A 315 -18.82 25.25 9.73
C SER A 315 -18.19 23.85 9.80
N ASP A 316 -18.93 22.89 10.33
CA ASP A 316 -18.61 21.46 10.26
C ASP A 316 -19.05 20.82 8.93
N LYS A 317 -19.63 21.63 8.02
CA LYS A 317 -20.31 21.18 6.81
C LYS A 317 -19.92 21.96 5.55
N ALA A 318 -18.66 22.42 5.46
CA ALA A 318 -18.19 23.13 4.27
C ALA A 318 -18.25 22.20 3.04
N HIS A 319 -19.03 22.57 2.03
CA HIS A 319 -19.25 21.72 0.85
C HIS A 319 -18.33 22.11 -0.31
N TYR A 320 -17.45 21.18 -0.68
CA TYR A 320 -16.55 21.32 -1.82
C TYR A 320 -17.00 20.45 -2.99
N GLU A 321 -17.01 21.00 -4.21
CA GLU A 321 -17.16 20.29 -5.47
C GLU A 321 -15.79 20.21 -6.16
N VAL A 322 -15.32 19.01 -6.47
CA VAL A 322 -14.15 18.80 -7.34
C VAL A 322 -14.65 18.36 -8.70
N ARG A 323 -14.48 19.22 -9.72
CA ARG A 323 -14.76 18.89 -11.12
C ARG A 323 -13.49 18.36 -11.76
N HIS A 324 -13.57 17.17 -12.33
CA HIS A 324 -12.46 16.46 -12.95
C HIS A 324 -12.94 15.79 -14.24
N ALA A 325 -12.04 15.14 -14.97
CA ALA A 325 -12.36 14.54 -16.28
C ALA A 325 -13.42 13.41 -16.21
N GLY A 326 -13.78 12.93 -15.02
CA GLY A 326 -14.78 11.87 -14.83
C GLY A 326 -16.15 12.37 -14.36
N GLY A 327 -16.30 13.67 -14.07
CA GLY A 327 -17.52 14.26 -13.53
C GLY A 327 -17.24 15.20 -12.36
N THR A 328 -18.12 15.19 -11.37
CA THR A 328 -18.01 16.03 -10.18
C THR A 328 -18.11 15.16 -8.92
N THR A 329 -17.11 15.25 -8.05
CA THR A 329 -17.11 14.59 -6.74
C THR A 329 -17.39 15.62 -5.66
N HIS A 330 -18.28 15.29 -4.73
CA HIS A 330 -18.75 16.19 -3.67
C HIS A 330 -18.19 15.79 -2.32
N PHE A 331 -17.70 16.78 -1.57
CA PHE A 331 -17.10 16.58 -0.25
C PHE A 331 -17.76 17.48 0.79
N ILE A 332 -17.93 16.95 1.99
CA ILE A 332 -18.18 17.73 3.20
C ILE A 332 -16.89 17.74 4.03
N VAL A 333 -16.43 18.94 4.38
CA VAL A 333 -15.22 19.17 5.17
C VAL A 333 -15.58 19.90 6.46
N ASP A 334 -15.10 19.39 7.59
CA ASP A 334 -15.23 20.04 8.89
C ASP A 334 -14.12 21.08 9.08
N GLN A 335 -14.45 22.37 8.89
CA GLN A 335 -13.48 23.45 9.02
C GLN A 335 -13.15 23.81 10.48
N GLN A 336 -13.72 23.13 11.47
CA GLN A 336 -13.39 23.30 12.89
C GLN A 336 -12.04 22.67 13.26
N MET A 337 -11.46 21.89 12.35
CA MET A 337 -10.17 21.22 12.49
C MET A 337 -9.34 21.34 11.20
N GLY A 338 -8.03 21.07 11.28
CA GLY A 338 -7.14 21.00 10.12
C GLY A 338 -6.93 22.31 9.35
N GLY A 339 -7.11 23.47 9.99
CA GLY A 339 -6.91 24.77 9.36
C GLY A 339 -5.44 25.14 9.18
N SER A 340 -5.13 26.00 8.19
CA SER A 340 -3.76 26.48 7.91
C SER A 340 -2.75 25.37 7.59
N THR A 341 -3.21 24.30 6.96
CA THR A 341 -2.40 23.24 6.34
C THR A 341 -3.10 22.73 5.07
N TRP A 342 -2.52 21.74 4.40
CA TRP A 342 -3.13 21.05 3.26
C TRP A 342 -4.05 19.90 3.70
N VAL A 343 -5.33 19.98 3.31
CA VAL A 343 -6.36 18.96 3.58
C VAL A 343 -6.68 18.21 2.29
N TYR A 344 -6.41 16.89 2.26
CA TYR A 344 -6.61 16.03 1.09
C TYR A 344 -8.09 15.72 0.85
N LEU A 345 -8.57 15.93 -0.38
CA LEU A 345 -9.93 15.55 -0.80
C LEU A 345 -9.94 14.24 -1.60
N GLY A 346 -8.94 14.01 -2.45
CA GLY A 346 -8.92 12.84 -3.33
C GLY A 346 -7.91 13.00 -4.46
N THR A 347 -7.74 11.95 -5.28
CA THR A 347 -6.85 11.97 -6.45
C THR A 347 -7.62 11.65 -7.72
N PHE A 348 -7.70 12.63 -8.62
CA PHE A 348 -8.58 12.60 -9.79
C PHE A 348 -7.80 12.74 -11.10
N GLN A 349 -8.40 12.25 -12.18
CA GLN A 349 -7.88 12.46 -13.53
C GLN A 349 -8.24 13.85 -14.03
N PHE A 350 -7.25 14.62 -14.46
CA PHE A 350 -7.44 15.90 -15.12
C PHE A 350 -6.91 15.87 -16.54
N LYS A 351 -7.51 16.72 -17.40
CA LYS A 351 -7.00 17.03 -18.73
C LYS A 351 -6.15 18.28 -18.67
N LYS A 352 -5.12 18.33 -19.51
CA LYS A 352 -4.28 19.52 -19.70
C LYS A 352 -5.12 20.73 -20.09
N GLY A 353 -4.80 21.88 -19.50
CA GLY A 353 -5.43 23.17 -19.83
C GLY A 353 -6.21 23.77 -18.66
N THR A 354 -7.14 24.67 -19.00
CA THR A 354 -7.83 25.58 -18.05
C THR A 354 -9.36 25.49 -18.12
N ASP A 355 -9.92 24.45 -18.72
CA ASP A 355 -11.38 24.31 -18.84
C ASP A 355 -12.01 24.02 -17.47
N PRO A 356 -12.80 24.95 -16.88
CA PRO A 356 -13.39 24.77 -15.56
C PRO A 356 -14.41 23.61 -15.51
N ALA A 357 -14.93 23.16 -16.65
CA ALA A 357 -15.80 21.99 -16.73
C ALA A 357 -15.02 20.67 -16.60
N GLN A 358 -13.71 20.69 -16.88
CA GLN A 358 -12.83 19.52 -16.84
C GLN A 358 -11.80 19.60 -15.68
N GLY A 359 -11.68 20.76 -15.04
CA GLY A 359 -10.83 20.95 -13.88
C GLY A 359 -11.20 22.20 -13.07
N SER A 360 -11.79 22.02 -11.90
CA SER A 360 -11.96 23.09 -10.91
C SER A 360 -12.29 22.56 -9.51
N VAL A 361 -12.06 23.37 -8.49
CA VAL A 361 -12.61 23.16 -7.14
C VAL A 361 -13.55 24.31 -6.82
N THR A 362 -14.71 24.03 -6.23
CA THR A 362 -15.67 25.05 -5.82
C THR A 362 -16.09 24.83 -4.37
N LEU A 363 -16.00 25.85 -3.52
CA LEU A 363 -16.62 25.89 -2.19
C LEU A 363 -17.99 26.57 -2.29
N LEU A 364 -19.04 25.86 -1.88
CA LEU A 364 -20.41 26.39 -1.87
C LEU A 364 -20.73 27.01 -0.51
N ALA A 365 -21.39 28.17 -0.51
CA ALA A 365 -21.87 28.81 0.72
C ALA A 365 -23.21 28.22 1.19
N ASN A 366 -23.25 26.92 1.43
CA ASN A 366 -24.33 26.23 2.11
C ASN A 366 -23.94 25.96 3.58
N GLY A 367 -24.87 26.16 4.52
CA GLY A 367 -24.60 25.88 5.93
C GLY A 367 -25.64 26.51 6.85
N VAL A 368 -25.36 26.49 8.15
CA VAL A 368 -26.30 26.98 9.18
C VAL A 368 -26.04 28.46 9.47
N LYS A 369 -27.12 29.22 9.73
CA LYS A 369 -27.01 30.62 10.13
C LYS A 369 -26.06 30.77 11.33
N GLY A 370 -25.13 31.72 11.23
CA GLY A 370 -24.17 32.04 12.29
C GLY A 370 -22.87 31.23 12.25
N GLU A 371 -22.76 30.26 11.35
CA GLU A 371 -21.50 29.61 11.03
C GLU A 371 -20.64 30.47 10.09
N VAL A 372 -19.36 30.15 10.04
CA VAL A 372 -18.36 30.82 9.20
C VAL A 372 -17.77 29.82 8.23
N LEU A 373 -17.67 30.21 6.96
CA LEU A 373 -16.85 29.52 5.97
C LEU A 373 -15.58 30.33 5.71
N THR A 374 -14.47 29.63 5.56
CA THR A 374 -13.21 30.24 5.11
C THR A 374 -12.68 29.56 3.86
N ALA A 375 -12.00 30.35 3.04
CA ALA A 375 -11.40 29.92 1.78
C ALA A 375 -10.00 30.53 1.66
N ASP A 376 -9.01 29.71 1.32
CA ASP A 376 -7.61 30.11 1.21
C ASP A 376 -7.08 29.66 -0.15
N ALA A 377 -6.41 28.51 -0.22
CA ALA A 377 -5.80 27.99 -1.44
C ALA A 377 -6.24 26.57 -1.81
N VAL A 378 -6.04 26.20 -3.07
CA VAL A 378 -6.20 24.83 -3.59
C VAL A 378 -4.93 24.38 -4.27
N ARG A 379 -4.47 23.16 -3.99
CA ARG A 379 -3.29 22.53 -4.60
C ARG A 379 -3.68 21.27 -5.38
N PHE A 380 -3.18 21.17 -6.61
CA PHE A 380 -3.27 20.01 -7.49
C PHE A 380 -1.88 19.41 -7.69
N GLY A 381 -1.69 18.14 -7.37
CA GLY A 381 -0.41 17.45 -7.55
C GLY A 381 0.45 17.40 -6.28
N GLY A 382 1.50 16.58 -6.33
CA GLY A 382 2.46 16.37 -5.24
C GLY A 382 3.75 17.18 -5.36
N GLY A 383 4.11 17.63 -6.56
CA GLY A 383 5.20 18.56 -6.79
C GLY A 383 6.61 18.03 -6.53
N MET A 384 7.57 18.95 -6.67
CA MET A 384 8.99 18.71 -6.40
C MET A 384 9.39 19.25 -5.03
N GLY A 385 10.44 18.68 -4.43
CA GLY A 385 11.02 19.19 -3.20
C GLY A 385 11.54 20.62 -3.36
N ASP A 386 11.02 21.52 -2.53
CA ASP A 386 11.25 22.97 -2.59
C ASP A 386 11.87 23.53 -1.30
N VAL A 387 12.13 22.70 -0.29
CA VAL A 387 12.81 23.11 0.94
C VAL A 387 14.32 23.04 0.76
N ALA A 388 15.00 24.19 0.89
CA ALA A 388 16.44 24.30 0.72
C ALA A 388 17.22 23.86 1.98
N ARG A 389 18.31 23.11 1.78
CA ARG A 389 19.35 22.77 2.76
C ARG A 389 20.72 22.93 2.12
N GLY A 390 21.67 23.55 2.83
CA GLY A 390 22.99 23.86 2.26
C GLY A 390 22.95 24.68 0.95
N GLY A 391 21.90 25.50 0.77
CA GLY A 391 21.68 26.29 -0.45
C GLY A 391 21.11 25.53 -1.64
N LYS A 392 20.69 24.26 -1.48
CA LYS A 392 20.14 23.42 -2.55
C LYS A 392 18.86 22.72 -2.11
N VAL A 393 17.95 22.48 -3.05
CA VAL A 393 16.82 21.56 -2.87
C VAL A 393 17.26 20.11 -3.10
N SER A 394 16.39 19.14 -2.80
CA SER A 394 16.69 17.71 -2.96
C SER A 394 16.84 17.25 -4.41
N GLY A 395 16.21 17.97 -5.35
CA GLY A 395 16.14 17.59 -6.75
C GLY A 395 15.22 16.40 -7.03
N ARG A 396 14.31 16.03 -6.11
CA ARG A 396 13.42 14.87 -6.24
C ARG A 396 11.94 15.25 -6.05
N PRO A 397 11.01 14.43 -6.55
CA PRO A 397 9.60 14.56 -6.21
C PRO A 397 9.38 14.50 -4.69
N ARG A 398 8.48 15.35 -4.18
CA ARG A 398 8.30 15.59 -2.74
C ARG A 398 7.93 14.31 -1.96
N TRP A 399 7.21 13.38 -2.60
CA TRP A 399 6.84 12.09 -1.99
C TRP A 399 8.04 11.23 -1.56
N THR A 400 9.22 11.46 -2.16
CA THR A 400 10.46 10.73 -1.80
C THR A 400 11.19 11.33 -0.60
N GLU A 401 10.87 12.56 -0.22
CA GLU A 401 11.58 13.28 0.84
C GLU A 401 11.19 12.79 2.24
N GLY A 402 12.09 13.01 3.21
CA GLY A 402 11.79 12.80 4.62
C GLY A 402 10.66 13.71 5.11
N ALA A 403 9.94 13.24 6.13
CA ALA A 403 8.78 13.88 6.72
C ALA A 403 9.03 15.35 7.11
N ARG A 404 10.22 15.66 7.63
CA ARG A 404 10.52 17.02 8.10
C ARG A 404 10.38 18.11 7.03
N TYR A 405 10.69 17.81 5.78
CA TYR A 405 10.61 18.78 4.68
C TYR A 405 9.16 19.02 4.29
N TYR A 406 8.39 17.92 4.20
CA TYR A 406 6.97 17.98 3.95
C TYR A 406 6.21 18.73 5.06
N LEU A 407 6.53 18.48 6.34
CA LEU A 407 5.91 19.17 7.46
C LEU A 407 6.21 20.68 7.48
N GLN A 408 7.41 21.09 7.06
CA GLN A 408 7.73 22.51 6.85
C GLN A 408 6.83 23.10 5.75
N TYR A 409 6.75 22.41 4.61
CA TYR A 409 5.97 22.84 3.47
C TYR A 409 4.46 22.91 3.76
N CYS A 410 3.95 21.98 4.57
CA CYS A 410 2.57 21.99 5.09
C CYS A 410 2.32 23.03 6.18
N GLY A 411 3.32 23.82 6.57
CA GLY A 411 3.14 24.93 7.49
C GLY A 411 3.03 24.57 8.97
N PHE A 412 3.45 23.37 9.36
CA PHE A 412 3.49 23.02 10.78
C PHE A 412 4.52 23.88 11.53
N PRO A 413 4.36 24.12 12.84
CA PRO A 413 5.31 24.94 13.59
C PRO A 413 6.63 24.21 13.84
N ASP A 414 7.73 24.90 13.53
CA ASP A 414 9.10 24.37 13.46
C ASP A 414 9.56 23.54 14.68
N SER A 415 9.89 24.17 15.80
CA SER A 415 10.47 23.60 17.01
C SER A 415 9.50 22.69 17.78
N LEU A 416 8.20 22.81 17.48
CA LEU A 416 7.17 21.95 18.05
C LEU A 416 7.08 20.62 17.30
N THR A 417 7.27 20.63 15.98
CA THR A 417 7.01 19.45 15.12
C THR A 417 8.28 18.91 14.47
N TYR A 418 8.95 19.65 13.59
CA TYR A 418 9.98 19.10 12.68
C TYR A 418 11.40 19.68 12.81
N SER A 419 11.65 20.71 13.63
CA SER A 419 12.97 21.36 13.73
C SER A 419 13.41 21.65 15.18
N PHE A 420 13.35 20.65 16.05
CA PHE A 420 13.73 20.78 17.46
C PHE A 420 15.24 20.72 17.69
N ASN A 421 16.07 20.44 16.67
CA ASN A 421 17.52 20.61 16.70
C ASN A 421 18.00 21.90 15.99
N GLY A 422 17.11 22.84 15.64
CA GLY A 422 17.49 24.12 15.02
C GLY A 422 18.19 23.95 13.66
N GLY A 423 17.73 22.98 12.85
CA GLY A 423 18.30 22.68 11.54
C GLY A 423 19.67 21.99 11.55
N GLN A 424 20.21 21.64 12.73
CA GLN A 424 21.56 21.06 12.83
C GLN A 424 21.59 19.54 12.59
N ASN A 425 20.46 18.85 12.74
CA ASN A 425 20.40 17.39 12.62
C ASN A 425 19.10 16.93 11.97
N ASP A 426 19.08 17.02 10.64
CA ASP A 426 17.95 16.63 9.79
C ASP A 426 17.54 15.17 9.99
N TYR A 427 18.50 14.27 10.20
CA TYR A 427 18.23 12.85 10.48
C TYR A 427 17.35 12.68 11.73
N VAL A 428 17.76 13.30 12.84
CA VAL A 428 17.00 13.19 14.11
C VAL A 428 15.69 13.95 14.04
N ASP A 429 15.70 15.11 13.38
CA ASP A 429 14.51 15.92 13.12
C ASP A 429 13.45 15.13 12.34
N ASP A 430 13.87 14.38 11.31
CA ASP A 430 12.98 13.58 10.47
C ASP A 430 12.20 12.54 11.29
N TYR A 431 12.88 11.60 11.94
CA TYR A 431 12.15 10.48 12.55
C TYR A 431 11.35 10.86 13.80
N ARG A 432 11.83 11.81 14.60
CA ARG A 432 11.06 12.23 15.80
C ARG A 432 9.96 13.22 15.49
N SER A 433 9.96 13.84 14.31
CA SER A 433 8.90 14.79 13.93
C SER A 433 7.53 14.15 13.87
N ARG A 434 7.46 12.88 13.47
CA ARG A 434 6.21 12.16 13.18
C ARG A 434 5.28 12.05 14.39
N ALA A 435 5.81 11.61 15.53
CA ALA A 435 5.03 11.51 16.77
C ALA A 435 4.64 12.91 17.32
N ARG A 436 5.50 13.91 17.16
CA ARG A 436 5.21 15.29 17.57
C ARG A 436 4.13 15.93 16.70
N TRP A 437 4.18 15.64 15.40
CA TRP A 437 3.15 16.03 14.45
C TRP A 437 1.80 15.40 14.80
N VAL A 438 1.75 14.10 15.13
CA VAL A 438 0.51 13.45 15.62
C VAL A 438 -0.06 14.16 16.85
N ASN A 439 0.79 14.50 17.82
CA ASN A 439 0.35 15.26 19.00
C ASN A 439 -0.17 16.65 18.64
N TYR A 440 0.44 17.31 17.64
CA TYR A 440 0.01 18.63 17.15
C TYR A 440 -1.29 18.57 16.37
N LEU A 441 -1.51 17.53 15.56
CA LEU A 441 -2.79 17.29 14.91
C LEU A 441 -3.93 17.24 15.93
N HIS A 442 -3.69 16.57 17.06
CA HIS A 442 -4.70 16.49 18.12
C HIS A 442 -4.82 17.77 18.94
N GLY A 443 -3.70 18.35 19.37
CA GLY A 443 -3.68 19.60 20.12
C GLY A 443 -4.13 19.52 21.59
N GLY A 444 -4.22 20.68 22.23
CA GLY A 444 -4.67 20.84 23.62
C GLY A 444 -3.90 19.98 24.62
N LYS A 445 -4.63 19.16 25.40
CA LYS A 445 -4.04 18.25 26.40
C LYS A 445 -3.17 17.14 25.81
N TYR A 446 -3.29 16.85 24.51
CA TYR A 446 -2.50 15.83 23.81
C TYR A 446 -1.16 16.36 23.32
N MET A 447 -0.92 17.66 23.45
CA MET A 447 0.41 18.21 23.26
C MET A 447 1.31 17.92 24.46
N GLU A 448 2.53 17.48 24.19
CA GLU A 448 3.49 17.11 25.23
C GLU A 448 3.86 18.31 26.12
N PRO A 449 3.61 18.27 27.44
CA PRO A 449 3.88 19.39 28.33
C PRO A 449 5.35 19.84 28.34
N TRP A 450 6.28 18.90 28.21
CA TRP A 450 7.72 19.17 28.15
C TRP A 450 8.17 19.80 26.82
N ILE A 451 7.42 19.61 25.73
CA ILE A 451 7.66 20.35 24.47
C ILE A 451 7.09 21.76 24.60
N THR A 452 5.84 21.89 25.04
CA THR A 452 5.13 23.18 25.06
C THR A 452 5.55 24.08 26.22
N LYS A 453 6.42 23.60 27.12
CA LYS A 453 6.81 24.27 28.39
C LYS A 453 5.58 24.60 29.24
N GLY A 454 4.62 23.67 29.28
CA GLY A 454 3.36 23.80 30.01
C GLY A 454 2.34 24.76 29.38
N LYS A 455 2.59 25.27 28.16
CA LYS A 455 1.62 26.10 27.44
C LYS A 455 0.54 25.22 26.81
N ASN A 456 -0.69 25.72 26.82
CA ASN A 456 -1.79 25.13 26.06
C ASN A 456 -1.62 25.50 24.58
N VAL A 457 -1.25 24.53 23.74
CA VAL A 457 -1.15 24.70 22.29
C VAL A 457 -2.43 24.15 21.67
N GLN A 458 -3.17 24.96 20.92
CA GLN A 458 -4.47 24.56 20.37
C GLN A 458 -4.35 23.35 19.42
N GLY A 459 -3.33 23.32 18.57
CA GLY A 459 -3.14 22.26 17.56
C GLY A 459 -4.19 22.32 16.46
N GLU A 460 -4.37 21.21 15.74
CA GLU A 460 -5.31 21.14 14.60
C GLU A 460 -6.69 20.57 14.97
N HIS A 461 -6.93 20.20 16.22
CA HIS A 461 -8.19 19.61 16.72
C HIS A 461 -8.64 18.31 16.03
N ILE A 462 -7.76 17.61 15.31
CA ILE A 462 -8.07 16.33 14.65
C ILE A 462 -7.93 15.18 15.67
N PRO A 463 -8.98 14.42 15.97
CA PRO A 463 -8.94 13.38 17.01
C PRO A 463 -8.28 12.09 16.51
N ILE A 464 -6.94 12.08 16.41
CA ILE A 464 -6.18 10.89 15.97
C ILE A 464 -6.39 9.72 16.93
N ASP A 465 -6.93 8.61 16.43
CA ASP A 465 -7.23 7.40 17.21
C ASP A 465 -6.04 6.44 17.31
N LEU A 466 -5.22 6.38 16.26
CA LEU A 466 -4.15 5.41 16.11
C LEU A 466 -2.99 5.97 15.29
N SER A 467 -1.77 5.62 15.70
CA SER A 467 -0.54 5.93 14.96
C SER A 467 0.23 4.65 14.65
N LEU A 468 0.66 4.45 13.40
CA LEU A 468 1.57 3.38 13.03
C LEU A 468 2.80 3.93 12.31
N ALA A 469 3.98 3.59 12.83
CA ALA A 469 5.24 3.68 12.09
C ALA A 469 5.49 2.38 11.35
N PHE A 470 5.48 2.39 10.02
CA PHE A 470 5.78 1.22 9.22
C PHE A 470 7.19 1.34 8.64
N HIS A 471 8.09 0.51 9.16
CA HIS A 471 9.47 0.35 8.73
C HIS A 471 9.76 -1.09 8.28
N THR A 472 10.93 -1.25 7.67
CA THR A 472 11.61 -2.54 7.50
C THR A 472 12.95 -2.45 8.23
N ASP A 473 13.36 -3.52 8.90
CA ASP A 473 14.59 -3.56 9.70
C ASP A 473 15.82 -3.47 8.81
N ALA A 474 16.95 -3.00 9.34
CA ALA A 474 18.23 -2.91 8.63
C ALA A 474 19.31 -3.77 9.32
N GLY A 475 18.99 -5.04 9.55
CA GLY A 475 19.86 -6.00 10.25
C GLY A 475 20.62 -6.92 9.31
N HIS A 476 21.96 -6.83 9.31
CA HIS A 476 22.84 -7.68 8.53
C HIS A 476 23.07 -9.05 9.19
N HIS A 477 22.85 -10.14 8.44
CA HIS A 477 23.14 -11.51 8.85
C HIS A 477 24.04 -12.19 7.82
N LEU A 478 25.34 -12.33 8.12
CA LEU A 478 26.29 -12.98 7.20
C LEU A 478 25.97 -14.47 7.02
N GLY A 479 25.88 -14.91 5.77
CA GLY A 479 25.94 -16.34 5.39
C GLY A 479 24.68 -17.16 5.69
N THR A 480 23.54 -16.53 6.03
CA THR A 480 22.25 -17.23 6.17
C THR A 480 21.11 -16.41 5.57
N ASP A 481 20.51 -16.87 4.47
CA ASP A 481 19.33 -16.27 3.83
C ASP A 481 18.01 -16.81 4.42
N THR A 482 18.01 -17.19 5.69
CA THR A 482 16.79 -17.62 6.40
C THR A 482 15.94 -16.41 6.76
N ILE A 483 14.61 -16.60 6.80
CA ILE A 483 13.65 -15.56 7.14
C ILE A 483 13.87 -14.99 8.55
N VAL A 484 14.18 -13.69 8.62
CA VAL A 484 14.28 -12.90 9.86
C VAL A 484 12.89 -12.56 10.38
N GLY A 485 12.02 -12.04 9.51
CA GLY A 485 10.61 -11.82 9.77
C GLY A 485 10.27 -10.61 10.64
N THR A 486 9.10 -10.66 11.28
CA THR A 486 8.39 -9.46 11.77
C THR A 486 8.60 -9.17 13.23
N LEU A 487 9.04 -7.96 13.55
CA LEU A 487 9.21 -7.40 14.89
C LEU A 487 8.22 -6.24 15.09
N ALA A 488 7.53 -6.23 16.23
CA ALA A 488 6.70 -5.10 16.62
C ALA A 488 7.27 -4.43 17.88
N ILE A 489 7.40 -3.11 17.82
CA ILE A 489 7.94 -2.26 18.87
C ILE A 489 6.81 -1.38 19.41
N TYR A 490 6.72 -1.29 20.73
CA TYR A 490 5.79 -0.42 21.44
C TYR A 490 6.50 0.22 22.63
N SER A 491 5.85 1.19 23.27
CA SER A 491 6.29 1.67 24.57
C SER A 491 5.15 1.72 25.57
N THR A 492 5.35 1.09 26.73
CA THR A 492 4.38 1.21 27.85
C THR A 492 4.58 2.49 28.66
N ARG A 493 5.52 3.35 28.24
CA ARG A 493 5.87 4.60 28.90
C ARG A 493 6.03 5.73 27.89
N ASP A 494 5.84 6.95 28.33
CA ASP A 494 6.13 8.15 27.53
C ASP A 494 7.58 8.65 27.73
N ALA A 495 7.88 9.87 27.27
CA ALA A 495 9.20 10.49 27.42
C ALA A 495 9.56 10.79 28.90
N GLU A 496 8.57 10.95 29.77
CA GLU A 496 8.72 11.22 31.22
C GLU A 496 8.51 9.97 32.10
N PHE A 497 8.43 8.79 31.49
CA PHE A 497 8.22 7.49 32.13
C PHE A 497 6.81 7.26 32.69
N ASN A 498 5.82 8.09 32.36
CA ASN A 498 4.42 7.88 32.73
C ASN A 498 3.84 6.69 31.96
N LYS A 499 2.96 5.93 32.63
CA LYS A 499 2.29 4.75 32.08
C LYS A 499 0.90 5.04 31.49
N LYS A 500 0.52 6.31 31.43
CA LYS A 500 -0.82 6.76 31.02
C LYS A 500 -0.69 7.82 29.93
N TYR A 501 -1.71 7.92 29.09
CA TYR A 501 -1.92 9.05 28.19
C TYR A 501 -2.47 10.26 28.95
N PRO A 502 -2.51 11.45 28.32
CA PRO A 502 -3.05 12.66 28.95
C PRO A 502 -4.50 12.56 29.44
N ASP A 503 -5.31 11.67 28.88
CA ASP A 503 -6.68 11.39 29.35
C ASP A 503 -6.79 10.28 30.42
N GLY A 504 -5.66 9.77 30.90
CA GLY A 504 -5.61 8.80 31.99
C GLY A 504 -5.71 7.34 31.57
N ARG A 505 -5.98 7.04 30.28
CA ARG A 505 -5.92 5.68 29.73
C ARG A 505 -4.51 5.12 29.82
N SER A 506 -4.39 3.80 29.94
CA SER A 506 -3.14 3.08 30.13
C SER A 506 -2.44 2.86 28.79
N ARG A 507 -1.13 3.18 28.72
CA ARG A 507 -0.27 2.92 27.56
C ARG A 507 -0.03 1.43 27.25
N LEU A 508 -0.57 0.52 28.06
CA LEU A 508 -0.64 -0.90 27.69
C LEU A 508 -1.45 -1.14 26.40
N THR A 509 -2.32 -0.22 26.00
CA THR A 509 -2.95 -0.19 24.66
C THR A 509 -1.94 -0.29 23.52
N ASN A 510 -0.75 0.33 23.64
CA ASN A 510 0.32 0.19 22.64
C ASN A 510 0.77 -1.27 22.49
N ARG A 511 0.81 -2.01 23.60
CA ARG A 511 1.10 -3.45 23.57
C ARG A 511 -0.05 -4.21 22.93
N ASP A 512 -1.28 -3.90 23.30
CA ASP A 512 -2.47 -4.56 22.76
C ASP A 512 -2.47 -4.45 21.23
N PHE A 513 -2.24 -3.26 20.68
CA PHE A 513 -2.11 -3.03 19.24
C PHE A 513 -0.90 -3.77 18.64
N ALA A 514 0.29 -3.66 19.21
CA ALA A 514 1.49 -4.32 18.67
C ALA A 514 1.39 -5.86 18.63
N ASP A 515 0.75 -6.48 19.63
CA ASP A 515 0.49 -7.93 19.67
C ASP A 515 -0.50 -8.33 18.56
N MET A 516 -1.63 -7.62 18.45
CA MET A 516 -2.62 -7.85 17.39
C MET A 516 -2.04 -7.64 15.99
N LEU A 517 -1.20 -6.62 15.81
CA LEU A 517 -0.53 -6.30 14.55
C LEU A 517 0.43 -7.41 14.13
N SER A 518 1.35 -7.79 15.03
CA SER A 518 2.32 -8.84 14.75
C SER A 518 1.65 -10.19 14.50
N THR A 519 0.62 -10.54 15.29
CA THR A 519 -0.09 -11.82 15.08
C THR A 519 -0.83 -11.84 13.76
N GLN A 520 -1.62 -10.81 13.43
CA GLN A 520 -2.40 -10.81 12.18
C GLN A 520 -1.48 -10.86 10.94
N ILE A 521 -0.38 -10.08 10.93
CA ILE A 521 0.59 -10.09 9.82
C ILE A 521 1.20 -11.48 9.64
N VAL A 522 1.71 -12.08 10.73
CA VAL A 522 2.44 -13.34 10.60
C VAL A 522 1.50 -14.50 10.27
N ASP A 523 0.29 -14.52 10.83
CA ASP A 523 -0.68 -15.57 10.54
C ASP A 523 -1.11 -15.53 9.05
N ASP A 524 -1.36 -14.33 8.51
CA ASP A 524 -1.74 -14.17 7.10
C ASP A 524 -0.59 -14.51 6.15
N ILE A 525 0.63 -14.01 6.41
CA ILE A 525 1.80 -14.35 5.59
C ILE A 525 2.01 -15.87 5.56
N ARG A 526 1.90 -16.55 6.71
CA ARG A 526 2.11 -18.00 6.76
C ARG A 526 1.04 -18.79 6.01
N ALA A 527 -0.17 -18.26 5.94
CA ALA A 527 -1.28 -18.90 5.26
C ALA A 527 -1.17 -18.78 3.73
N GLU A 528 -0.80 -17.59 3.22
CA GLU A 528 -0.91 -17.27 1.79
C GLU A 528 0.44 -17.21 1.06
N GLU A 529 1.54 -16.87 1.75
CA GLU A 529 2.79 -16.46 1.09
C GLU A 529 4.01 -17.29 1.54
N GLN A 530 4.36 -17.27 2.82
CA GLN A 530 5.58 -17.88 3.35
C GLN A 530 5.30 -18.63 4.66
N PRO A 531 5.05 -19.96 4.61
CA PRO A 531 4.68 -20.77 5.77
C PRO A 531 5.68 -20.74 6.93
N ASN A 532 6.96 -20.47 6.63
CA ASN A 532 8.03 -20.41 7.61
C ASN A 532 8.34 -18.99 8.11
N TRP A 533 7.46 -18.01 7.85
CA TRP A 533 7.70 -16.62 8.26
C TRP A 533 7.86 -16.50 9.77
N THR A 534 8.91 -15.82 10.22
CA THR A 534 9.27 -15.75 11.64
C THR A 534 8.49 -14.64 12.34
N GLN A 535 7.77 -14.97 13.41
CA GLN A 535 7.31 -13.96 14.38
C GLN A 535 8.44 -13.65 15.35
N ARG A 536 9.01 -12.44 15.29
CA ARG A 536 10.04 -11.98 16.22
C ARG A 536 9.40 -11.57 17.55
N GLU A 537 10.04 -10.65 18.27
CA GLU A 537 9.64 -10.24 19.62
C GLU A 537 8.66 -9.05 19.60
N LEU A 538 7.90 -8.90 20.69
CA LEU A 538 7.13 -7.71 21.02
C LEU A 538 7.99 -6.83 21.95
N TRP A 539 8.72 -5.89 21.38
CA TRP A 539 9.68 -5.05 22.09
C TRP A 539 9.05 -3.86 22.78
N ASP A 540 9.20 -3.77 24.11
CA ASP A 540 8.93 -2.53 24.85
C ASP A 540 10.19 -1.68 24.90
N LYS A 541 10.30 -0.74 23.95
CA LYS A 541 11.48 0.08 23.74
C LYS A 541 11.10 1.54 23.52
N ARG A 542 12.01 2.43 23.87
CA ARG A 542 11.78 3.88 23.82
C ARG A 542 12.15 4.48 22.45
N TYR A 543 11.65 3.88 21.37
CA TYR A 543 11.73 4.46 20.02
C TYR A 543 10.79 5.64 19.92
N SER A 544 11.18 6.69 19.18
CA SER A 544 10.48 7.97 19.23
C SER A 544 9.01 7.82 18.85
N GLU A 545 8.81 7.09 17.77
CA GLU A 545 7.57 6.69 17.14
C GLU A 545 6.54 6.09 18.12
N ALA A 546 6.98 5.21 19.02
CA ALA A 546 6.12 4.53 19.99
C ALA A 546 6.08 5.21 21.37
N THR A 547 7.01 6.12 21.64
CA THR A 547 7.18 6.74 22.98
C THR A 547 6.50 8.10 23.07
N TYR A 548 6.67 8.94 22.05
CA TYR A 548 6.22 10.34 22.07
C TYR A 548 4.76 10.48 21.64
N ALA A 549 4.20 9.52 20.89
CA ALA A 549 2.78 9.55 20.59
C ALA A 549 1.95 9.51 21.88
N THR A 550 1.03 10.47 22.03
CA THR A 550 0.11 10.59 23.16
C THR A 550 -1.22 9.84 22.97
N ILE A 551 -1.27 9.02 21.91
CA ILE A 551 -2.38 8.13 21.54
C ILE A 551 -1.84 6.70 21.28
N PRO A 552 -2.70 5.67 21.13
CA PRO A 552 -2.25 4.33 20.77
C PRO A 552 -1.31 4.30 19.56
N SER A 553 -0.16 3.66 19.72
CA SER A 553 0.93 3.67 18.74
C SER A 553 1.77 2.40 18.76
N ALA A 554 2.24 1.98 17.59
CA ALA A 554 3.28 0.97 17.44
C ALA A 554 4.26 1.36 16.33
N LEU A 555 5.44 0.76 16.36
CA LEU A 555 6.39 0.73 15.25
C LEU A 555 6.52 -0.72 14.78
N LEU A 556 6.37 -0.92 13.49
CA LEU A 556 6.50 -2.20 12.80
C LEU A 556 7.82 -2.25 12.06
N GLU A 557 8.63 -3.26 12.35
CA GLU A 557 9.77 -3.68 11.53
C GLU A 557 9.36 -4.99 10.84
N LEU A 558 8.83 -4.89 9.62
CA LEU A 558 8.15 -6.02 8.97
C LEU A 558 9.09 -7.19 8.63
N LEU A 559 10.24 -6.86 8.05
CA LEU A 559 11.22 -7.76 7.45
C LEU A 559 12.61 -7.14 7.56
N SER A 560 13.69 -7.89 7.30
CA SER A 560 15.05 -7.34 7.24
C SER A 560 15.48 -6.98 5.81
N HIS A 561 15.74 -5.70 5.58
CA HIS A 561 16.17 -5.13 4.30
C HIS A 561 17.55 -5.62 3.84
N GLN A 562 18.40 -6.06 4.78
CA GLN A 562 19.74 -6.57 4.51
C GLN A 562 19.79 -8.11 4.49
N ASN A 563 18.65 -8.77 4.27
CA ASN A 563 18.54 -10.22 4.17
C ASN A 563 17.83 -10.60 2.86
N LEU A 564 18.47 -11.41 2.02
CA LEU A 564 17.91 -11.80 0.73
C LEU A 564 16.59 -12.58 0.89
N GLY A 565 16.50 -13.50 1.85
CA GLY A 565 15.30 -14.32 2.08
C GLY A 565 14.04 -13.48 2.35
N ASP A 566 14.15 -12.46 3.20
CA ASP A 566 13.11 -11.49 3.47
C ASP A 566 12.79 -10.63 2.24
N MET A 567 13.83 -10.18 1.51
CA MET A 567 13.68 -9.30 0.35
C MET A 567 13.07 -9.98 -0.87
N ILE A 568 13.19 -11.31 -1.02
CA ILE A 568 12.44 -12.08 -2.04
C ILE A 568 10.94 -11.86 -1.86
N SER A 569 10.44 -11.93 -0.62
CA SER A 569 9.03 -11.63 -0.32
C SER A 569 8.75 -10.12 -0.41
N GLY A 570 9.62 -9.28 0.14
CA GLY A 570 9.44 -7.82 0.14
C GLY A 570 9.37 -7.17 -1.25
N ASN A 571 9.96 -7.80 -2.27
CA ASN A 571 9.88 -7.36 -3.66
C ASN A 571 8.66 -7.91 -4.43
N ASP A 572 7.88 -8.84 -3.86
CA ASP A 572 6.68 -9.37 -4.51
C ASP A 572 5.44 -8.48 -4.25
N PRO A 573 4.77 -7.95 -5.28
CA PRO A 573 3.54 -7.17 -5.11
C PRO A 573 2.39 -7.92 -4.41
N GLU A 574 2.27 -9.24 -4.58
CA GLU A 574 1.22 -10.02 -3.90
C GLU A 574 1.45 -10.07 -2.38
N PHE A 575 2.70 -10.33 -1.97
CA PHE A 575 3.10 -10.26 -0.56
C PHE A 575 2.80 -8.88 0.04
N ARG A 576 3.06 -7.80 -0.71
CA ARG A 576 2.74 -6.42 -0.27
C ARG A 576 1.24 -6.24 -0.04
N PHE A 577 0.40 -6.77 -0.92
CA PHE A 577 -1.05 -6.75 -0.76
C PHE A 577 -1.49 -7.52 0.49
N VAL A 578 -1.00 -8.74 0.69
CA VAL A 578 -1.33 -9.58 1.87
C VAL A 578 -0.94 -8.88 3.17
N VAL A 579 0.28 -8.33 3.24
CA VAL A 579 0.75 -7.58 4.41
C VAL A 579 -0.09 -6.33 4.67
N ALA A 580 -0.38 -5.53 3.65
CA ALA A 580 -1.22 -4.35 3.79
C ALA A 580 -2.62 -4.72 4.29
N ARG A 581 -3.22 -5.79 3.76
CA ARG A 581 -4.52 -6.31 4.21
C ARG A 581 -4.46 -6.77 5.66
N ALA A 582 -3.40 -7.45 6.07
CA ALA A 582 -3.21 -7.88 7.45
C ALA A 582 -3.08 -6.70 8.43
N ILE A 583 -2.34 -5.66 8.05
CA ILE A 583 -2.22 -4.42 8.84
C ILE A 583 -3.59 -3.75 8.98
N TYR A 584 -4.33 -3.59 7.88
CA TYR A 584 -5.69 -3.05 7.87
C TYR A 584 -6.62 -3.84 8.80
N LYS A 585 -6.69 -5.18 8.66
CA LYS A 585 -7.50 -6.06 9.52
C LYS A 585 -7.16 -5.85 11.00
N SER A 586 -5.87 -5.73 11.33
CA SER A 586 -5.43 -5.51 12.71
C SER A 586 -5.85 -4.14 13.25
N MET A 587 -5.68 -3.07 12.46
CA MET A 587 -6.11 -1.72 12.84
C MET A 587 -7.62 -1.65 13.08
N LEU A 588 -8.42 -2.21 12.18
CA LEU A 588 -9.87 -2.27 12.31
C LEU A 588 -10.28 -3.03 13.58
N LYS A 589 -9.78 -4.25 13.78
CA LYS A 589 -10.08 -5.08 14.96
C LYS A 589 -9.66 -4.38 16.26
N PHE A 590 -8.49 -3.73 16.25
CA PHE A 590 -7.99 -2.99 17.40
C PHE A 590 -8.89 -1.80 17.73
N LEU A 591 -9.18 -0.94 16.75
CA LEU A 591 -10.03 0.24 16.94
C LEU A 591 -11.46 -0.15 17.33
N ALA A 592 -12.03 -1.18 16.70
CA ALA A 592 -13.35 -1.66 17.07
C ALA A 592 -13.41 -2.16 18.51
N THR A 593 -12.38 -2.91 18.93
CA THR A 593 -12.24 -3.33 20.34
C THR A 593 -12.06 -2.15 21.27
N TYR A 594 -11.24 -1.18 20.86
CA TYR A 594 -10.89 0.00 21.65
C TYR A 594 -12.09 0.90 21.91
N HIS A 595 -12.96 1.07 20.91
CA HIS A 595 -14.16 1.90 20.99
C HIS A 595 -15.43 1.13 21.35
N GLU A 596 -15.32 -0.19 21.53
CA GLU A 596 -16.45 -1.07 21.82
C GLU A 596 -17.57 -1.04 20.77
N VAL A 597 -17.17 -1.11 19.50
CA VAL A 597 -18.06 -1.20 18.34
C VAL A 597 -17.90 -2.54 17.62
N PRO A 598 -18.92 -3.01 16.89
CA PRO A 598 -18.74 -4.11 15.95
C PRO A 598 -17.79 -3.71 14.81
N TYR A 599 -17.28 -4.73 14.09
CA TYR A 599 -16.51 -4.51 12.88
C TYR A 599 -16.86 -5.55 11.82
N ILE A 600 -16.74 -5.14 10.56
CA ILE A 600 -16.77 -5.97 9.37
C ILE A 600 -15.56 -5.59 8.51
N VAL A 601 -14.84 -6.58 8.00
CA VAL A 601 -13.72 -6.35 7.08
C VAL A 601 -14.24 -6.15 5.66
N GLN A 602 -13.61 -5.28 4.87
CA GLN A 602 -13.99 -5.05 3.48
C GLN A 602 -13.77 -6.31 2.61
N PRO A 603 -14.57 -6.51 1.54
CA PRO A 603 -14.43 -7.68 0.67
C PRO A 603 -13.10 -7.74 -0.10
N LEU A 604 -12.82 -8.89 -0.70
CA LEU A 604 -11.79 -9.03 -1.74
C LEU A 604 -12.31 -8.53 -3.11
N PRO A 605 -11.42 -8.18 -4.06
CA PRO A 605 -11.81 -7.86 -5.43
C PRO A 605 -12.62 -8.97 -6.07
N VAL A 606 -13.59 -8.60 -6.91
CA VAL A 606 -14.32 -9.57 -7.73
C VAL A 606 -13.41 -10.12 -8.82
N ASP A 607 -13.69 -11.34 -9.28
CA ASP A 607 -12.95 -11.95 -10.39
C ASP A 607 -13.89 -12.41 -11.52
N ALA A 608 -13.33 -13.10 -12.54
CA ALA A 608 -14.07 -13.60 -13.69
C ALA A 608 -14.98 -12.54 -14.36
N PHE A 609 -14.53 -11.28 -14.39
CA PHE A 609 -15.28 -10.18 -14.98
C PHE A 609 -15.41 -10.36 -16.51
N SER A 610 -16.61 -10.11 -17.03
CA SER A 610 -16.89 -10.10 -18.46
C SER A 610 -17.86 -9.00 -18.83
N ALA A 611 -17.73 -8.50 -20.07
CA ALA A 611 -18.60 -7.50 -20.64
C ALA A 611 -19.03 -7.95 -22.04
N LYS A 612 -20.33 -8.03 -22.28
CA LYS A 612 -20.94 -8.40 -23.57
C LYS A 612 -21.72 -7.22 -24.15
N LEU A 613 -21.93 -7.21 -25.46
CA LEU A 613 -22.76 -6.23 -26.14
C LEU A 613 -24.07 -6.89 -26.57
N ASP A 614 -25.19 -6.46 -26.00
CA ASP A 614 -26.53 -6.88 -26.40
C ASP A 614 -27.41 -5.67 -26.68
N SER A 615 -28.04 -5.63 -27.87
CA SER A 615 -29.03 -4.62 -28.23
C SER A 615 -28.56 -3.17 -27.99
N GLY A 616 -27.27 -2.90 -28.20
CA GLY A 616 -26.63 -1.60 -28.00
C GLY A 616 -26.29 -1.23 -26.55
N LYS A 617 -26.44 -2.15 -25.60
CA LYS A 617 -26.10 -2.01 -24.18
C LYS A 617 -24.95 -2.94 -23.81
N ALA A 618 -24.15 -2.57 -22.81
CA ALA A 618 -23.22 -3.51 -22.21
C ALA A 618 -23.96 -4.36 -21.15
N GLU A 619 -23.72 -5.66 -21.18
CA GLU A 619 -24.10 -6.60 -20.12
C GLU A 619 -22.83 -7.04 -19.41
N LEU A 620 -22.71 -6.63 -18.15
CA LEU A 620 -21.57 -6.87 -17.28
C LEU A 620 -21.89 -8.03 -16.33
N SER A 621 -20.95 -8.94 -16.10
CA SER A 621 -21.09 -10.02 -15.11
C SER A 621 -19.74 -10.35 -14.46
N TRP A 622 -19.74 -10.70 -13.18
CA TRP A 622 -18.52 -11.04 -12.43
C TRP A 622 -18.80 -12.12 -11.37
N HIS A 623 -17.73 -12.64 -10.77
CA HIS A 623 -17.81 -13.60 -9.68
C HIS A 623 -17.43 -12.94 -8.34
N PRO A 624 -18.28 -13.04 -7.30
CA PRO A 624 -17.95 -12.60 -5.96
C PRO A 624 -16.86 -13.49 -5.33
N VAL A 625 -15.87 -12.89 -4.66
CA VAL A 625 -14.76 -13.62 -4.05
C VAL A 625 -14.88 -13.63 -2.52
N ASP A 626 -14.85 -14.81 -1.92
CA ASP A 626 -14.80 -15.00 -0.47
C ASP A 626 -13.35 -14.87 0.06
N ASP A 627 -13.18 -14.26 1.23
CA ASP A 627 -11.89 -14.25 1.96
C ASP A 627 -11.81 -15.45 2.92
N PRO A 628 -10.96 -16.46 2.65
CA PRO A 628 -10.86 -17.64 3.51
C PRO A 628 -10.30 -17.33 4.90
N LEU A 629 -9.56 -16.22 5.06
CA LEU A 629 -8.95 -15.80 6.33
C LEU A 629 -9.84 -14.83 7.12
N GLU A 630 -10.93 -14.34 6.54
CA GLU A 630 -11.79 -13.36 7.17
C GLU A 630 -13.27 -13.55 6.80
N PRO A 631 -14.00 -14.39 7.56
CA PRO A 631 -15.40 -14.71 7.26
C PRO A 631 -16.38 -13.53 7.27
N THR A 632 -16.00 -12.39 7.88
CA THR A 632 -16.81 -11.16 7.85
C THR A 632 -16.72 -10.42 6.52
N ALA A 633 -15.69 -10.66 5.70
CA ALA A 633 -15.41 -9.95 4.46
C ALA A 633 -16.30 -10.35 3.27
N LYS A 634 -17.54 -10.77 3.52
CA LYS A 634 -18.45 -11.22 2.47
C LYS A 634 -18.94 -10.03 1.64
N PRO A 635 -18.93 -10.14 0.29
CA PRO A 635 -19.52 -9.13 -0.58
C PRO A 635 -21.05 -9.11 -0.43
N LYS A 636 -21.66 -7.92 -0.39
CA LYS A 636 -23.12 -7.73 -0.32
C LYS A 636 -23.71 -6.99 -1.51
N GLN A 637 -22.99 -5.98 -1.99
CA GLN A 637 -23.36 -5.16 -3.15
C GLN A 637 -22.10 -4.87 -3.96
N TYR A 638 -22.25 -4.21 -5.11
CA TYR A 638 -21.14 -3.88 -6.00
C TYR A 638 -21.26 -2.45 -6.53
N VAL A 639 -20.14 -1.80 -6.77
CA VAL A 639 -20.11 -0.50 -7.47
C VAL A 639 -19.54 -0.70 -8.85
N VAL A 640 -20.30 -0.27 -9.86
CA VAL A 640 -19.89 -0.25 -11.27
C VAL A 640 -19.39 1.14 -11.59
N TYR A 641 -18.07 1.30 -11.79
CA TYR A 641 -17.49 2.56 -12.25
C TYR A 641 -17.38 2.57 -13.77
N THR A 642 -17.64 3.73 -14.38
CA THR A 642 -17.59 3.93 -15.83
C THR A 642 -16.57 5.01 -16.20
N ARG A 643 -15.77 4.76 -17.25
CA ARG A 643 -14.94 5.74 -17.93
C ARG A 643 -15.30 5.74 -19.42
N ILE A 644 -15.43 6.91 -20.04
CA ILE A 644 -15.74 7.05 -21.47
C ILE A 644 -14.53 7.61 -22.21
N GLY A 645 -13.97 6.87 -23.17
CA GLY A 645 -12.72 7.27 -23.83
C GLY A 645 -11.57 7.38 -22.83
N ASP A 646 -10.76 8.43 -22.98
CA ASP A 646 -9.59 8.75 -22.16
C ASP A 646 -9.91 9.72 -21.00
N SER A 647 -11.18 9.80 -20.62
CA SER A 647 -11.69 10.63 -19.52
C SER A 647 -11.37 10.03 -18.13
N GLY A 648 -11.90 10.63 -17.06
CA GLY A 648 -11.80 10.08 -15.71
C GLY A 648 -12.89 9.05 -15.39
N TRP A 649 -12.78 8.40 -14.23
CA TRP A 649 -13.86 7.57 -13.67
C TRP A 649 -14.98 8.43 -13.08
N ASP A 650 -16.23 8.01 -13.26
CA ASP A 650 -17.39 8.56 -12.55
C ASP A 650 -17.40 8.17 -11.05
N ASN A 651 -18.46 8.55 -10.34
CA ASN A 651 -18.67 8.21 -8.93
C ASN A 651 -19.26 6.81 -8.71
N GLY A 652 -19.44 6.04 -9.79
CA GLY A 652 -19.98 4.70 -9.77
C GLY A 652 -21.50 4.59 -9.56
N VAL A 653 -22.03 3.41 -9.88
CA VAL A 653 -23.43 3.04 -9.67
C VAL A 653 -23.48 1.80 -8.79
N LEU A 654 -24.22 1.87 -7.68
CA LEU A 654 -24.42 0.74 -6.77
C LEU A 654 -25.43 -0.26 -7.37
N VAL A 655 -25.10 -1.55 -7.30
CA VAL A 655 -25.93 -2.66 -7.77
C VAL A 655 -25.93 -3.81 -6.76
N ASP A 656 -27.04 -4.56 -6.71
CA ASP A 656 -27.24 -5.62 -5.72
C ASP A 656 -26.83 -7.01 -6.22
N GLN A 657 -26.70 -7.19 -7.53
CA GLN A 657 -26.42 -8.47 -8.15
C GLN A 657 -25.03 -8.45 -8.79
N PRO A 658 -24.37 -9.61 -8.97
CA PRO A 658 -23.08 -9.71 -9.65
C PRO A 658 -23.20 -9.58 -11.18
N GLU A 659 -24.18 -8.80 -11.63
CA GLU A 659 -24.48 -8.50 -13.01
C GLU A 659 -25.07 -7.09 -13.12
N TYR A 660 -24.83 -6.44 -14.26
CA TYR A 660 -25.39 -5.12 -14.53
C TYR A 660 -25.59 -4.89 -16.02
N LYS A 661 -26.78 -4.41 -16.41
CA LYS A 661 -27.08 -3.99 -17.78
C LYS A 661 -27.06 -2.47 -17.87
N THR A 662 -26.15 -1.93 -18.67
CA THR A 662 -25.94 -0.48 -18.77
C THR A 662 -27.08 0.21 -19.53
N PRO A 663 -27.19 1.55 -19.43
CA PRO A 663 -27.87 2.35 -20.44
C PRO A 663 -27.31 2.08 -21.85
N ALA A 664 -28.08 2.48 -22.88
CA ALA A 664 -27.65 2.34 -24.27
C ALA A 664 -26.35 3.12 -24.51
N LEU A 665 -25.39 2.48 -25.17
CA LEU A 665 -24.08 3.06 -25.45
C LEU A 665 -24.16 3.97 -26.67
N ASP A 666 -23.53 5.13 -26.59
CA ASP A 666 -23.28 5.97 -27.76
C ASP A 666 -22.41 5.23 -28.78
N LYS A 667 -22.82 5.28 -30.05
CA LYS A 667 -22.06 4.63 -31.13
C LYS A 667 -20.66 5.24 -31.29
N GLY A 668 -19.68 4.38 -31.48
CA GLY A 668 -18.29 4.75 -31.75
C GLY A 668 -17.50 5.24 -30.54
N LYS A 669 -18.11 5.32 -29.35
CA LYS A 669 -17.39 5.59 -28.10
C LYS A 669 -16.97 4.30 -27.42
N ILE A 670 -15.81 4.32 -26.80
CA ILE A 670 -15.35 3.23 -25.94
C ILE A 670 -15.75 3.52 -24.49
N TYR A 671 -16.35 2.53 -23.84
CA TYR A 671 -16.73 2.56 -22.43
C TYR A 671 -15.87 1.54 -21.70
N SER A 672 -15.15 1.97 -20.67
CA SER A 672 -14.40 1.09 -19.78
C SER A 672 -15.10 0.97 -18.44
N TYR A 673 -15.05 -0.21 -17.85
CA TYR A 673 -15.70 -0.53 -16.58
C TYR A 673 -14.72 -1.20 -15.62
N LYS A 674 -14.86 -0.89 -14.33
CA LYS A 674 -14.25 -1.67 -13.23
C LYS A 674 -15.30 -1.87 -12.15
N ILE A 675 -15.21 -3.00 -11.47
CA ILE A 675 -16.18 -3.40 -10.44
C ILE A 675 -15.48 -3.52 -9.10
N THR A 676 -16.10 -2.99 -8.05
CA THR A 676 -15.71 -3.24 -6.66
C THR A 676 -16.84 -3.95 -5.91
N ALA A 677 -16.49 -4.74 -4.91
CA ALA A 677 -17.43 -5.32 -3.97
C ALA A 677 -17.52 -4.47 -2.71
N VAL A 678 -18.72 -4.38 -2.13
CA VAL A 678 -19.02 -3.56 -0.95
C VAL A 678 -19.77 -4.38 0.10
N ASN A 679 -19.45 -4.11 1.36
CA ASN A 679 -20.25 -4.49 2.53
C ASN A 679 -20.23 -3.35 3.57
N GLU A 680 -20.79 -3.56 4.76
CA GLU A 680 -20.84 -2.55 5.83
C GLU A 680 -19.44 -2.11 6.32
N GLY A 681 -18.42 -2.92 6.08
CA GLY A 681 -17.03 -2.68 6.44
C GLY A 681 -16.28 -1.76 5.47
N GLY A 682 -16.72 -1.67 4.20
CA GLY A 682 -16.07 -0.87 3.18
C GLY A 682 -16.14 -1.45 1.78
N GLU A 683 -15.24 -0.98 0.92
CA GLU A 683 -15.14 -1.32 -0.50
C GLU A 683 -13.82 -2.04 -0.84
N SER A 684 -13.90 -3.05 -1.71
CA SER A 684 -12.73 -3.81 -2.17
C SER A 684 -11.82 -3.01 -3.11
N PHE A 685 -10.65 -3.57 -3.43
CA PHE A 685 -9.92 -3.16 -4.63
C PHE A 685 -10.74 -3.50 -5.89
N PRO A 686 -10.53 -2.79 -7.01
CA PRO A 686 -11.27 -3.03 -8.25
C PRO A 686 -10.85 -4.34 -8.92
N SER A 687 -11.75 -4.86 -9.75
CA SER A 687 -11.44 -5.85 -10.79
C SER A 687 -10.45 -5.30 -11.84
N ASN A 688 -10.01 -6.16 -12.75
CA ASN A 688 -9.45 -5.72 -14.04
C ASN A 688 -10.42 -4.76 -14.76
N ILE A 689 -9.88 -3.89 -15.62
CA ILE A 689 -10.66 -2.94 -16.40
C ILE A 689 -10.98 -3.53 -17.77
N LEU A 690 -12.27 -3.64 -18.07
CA LEU A 690 -12.77 -4.16 -19.34
C LEU A 690 -13.39 -3.05 -20.16
N SER A 691 -13.37 -3.17 -21.50
CA SER A 691 -13.90 -2.15 -22.41
C SER A 691 -14.90 -2.70 -23.42
N VAL A 692 -15.93 -1.90 -23.70
CA VAL A 692 -16.98 -2.18 -24.68
C VAL A 692 -17.10 -1.00 -25.64
N CYS A 693 -17.27 -1.30 -26.93
CA CYS A 693 -17.62 -0.31 -27.94
C CYS A 693 -18.70 -0.87 -28.87
N ASN A 694 -19.81 -0.16 -28.97
CA ASN A 694 -20.79 -0.35 -30.04
C ASN A 694 -20.41 0.55 -31.22
N ASN A 695 -19.80 0.00 -32.26
CA ASN A 695 -19.43 0.77 -33.44
C ASN A 695 -20.48 0.66 -34.55
N GLY A 696 -21.61 -0.04 -34.29
CA GLY A 696 -22.64 -0.34 -35.29
C GLY A 696 -22.19 -1.33 -36.36
N SER A 697 -21.13 -2.10 -36.11
CA SER A 697 -20.62 -3.14 -36.99
C SER A 697 -21.42 -4.43 -36.84
N ASP A 698 -21.48 -5.26 -37.88
CA ASP A 698 -22.00 -6.64 -37.76
C ASP A 698 -20.93 -7.62 -37.23
N THR A 699 -19.69 -7.15 -37.08
CA THR A 699 -18.57 -7.93 -36.54
C THR A 699 -18.15 -7.38 -35.18
N THR A 700 -18.15 -8.26 -34.19
CA THR A 700 -17.68 -8.00 -32.83
C THR A 700 -16.38 -8.76 -32.58
N VAL A 701 -15.35 -8.04 -32.14
CA VAL A 701 -14.11 -8.64 -31.63
C VAL A 701 -14.23 -8.78 -30.12
N VAL A 702 -13.96 -9.97 -29.60
CA VAL A 702 -13.78 -10.17 -28.15
C VAL A 702 -12.30 -10.07 -27.81
N VAL A 703 -11.98 -9.21 -26.85
CA VAL A 703 -10.64 -9.05 -26.28
C VAL A 703 -10.57 -9.82 -24.96
N VAL A 704 -9.66 -10.79 -24.87
CA VAL A 704 -9.39 -11.55 -23.67
C VAL A 704 -8.19 -10.91 -22.97
N ASP A 705 -8.42 -10.32 -21.79
CA ASP A 705 -7.37 -9.82 -20.91
C ASP A 705 -6.75 -11.01 -20.15
N ALA A 706 -5.64 -11.52 -20.67
CA ALA A 706 -4.89 -12.61 -20.08
C ALA A 706 -3.54 -12.17 -19.50
N PHE A 707 -3.36 -10.86 -19.29
CA PHE A 707 -2.23 -10.29 -18.59
C PHE A 707 -2.64 -9.82 -17.19
N ASP A 708 -2.56 -10.72 -16.22
CA ASP A 708 -2.84 -10.42 -14.81
C ASP A 708 -1.59 -10.63 -13.91
N ARG A 709 -0.45 -11.01 -14.51
CA ARG A 709 0.82 -11.18 -13.80
C ARG A 709 1.24 -9.94 -13.03
N VAL A 710 1.54 -10.18 -11.74
CA VAL A 710 2.39 -9.34 -10.89
C VAL A 710 3.41 -10.24 -10.16
N SER A 711 4.67 -9.83 -10.15
CA SER A 711 5.76 -10.65 -9.60
C SER A 711 6.96 -9.83 -9.15
N ALA A 712 7.74 -10.41 -8.24
CA ALA A 712 9.09 -9.94 -7.96
C ALA A 712 10.03 -10.18 -9.16
N PRO A 713 11.20 -9.50 -9.22
CA PRO A 713 12.25 -9.81 -10.18
C PRO A 713 12.82 -11.22 -9.97
N GLU A 714 13.39 -11.81 -11.02
CA GLU A 714 14.02 -13.14 -10.96
C GLU A 714 15.12 -13.17 -9.89
N VAL A 715 15.21 -14.29 -9.15
CA VAL A 715 16.19 -14.49 -8.10
C VAL A 715 17.20 -15.54 -8.55
N ILE A 716 18.49 -15.21 -8.50
CA ILE A 716 19.56 -16.19 -8.65
C ILE A 716 20.07 -16.63 -7.27
N ASN A 717 20.29 -17.93 -7.12
CA ASN A 717 20.89 -18.52 -5.92
C ASN A 717 21.87 -19.64 -6.30
N GLN A 718 23.10 -19.28 -6.64
CA GLN A 718 24.15 -20.22 -7.05
C GLN A 718 25.44 -20.05 -6.25
N GLY A 719 25.63 -20.89 -5.22
CA GLY A 719 26.79 -20.77 -4.33
C GLY A 719 26.80 -19.41 -3.63
N ASN A 720 27.88 -18.65 -3.79
CA ASN A 720 27.97 -17.28 -3.24
C ASN A 720 27.43 -16.20 -4.19
N PHE A 721 26.94 -16.56 -5.38
CA PHE A 721 26.35 -15.63 -6.35
C PHE A 721 24.83 -15.62 -6.18
N THR A 722 24.33 -14.70 -5.35
CA THR A 722 22.92 -14.64 -4.97
C THR A 722 22.34 -13.22 -5.05
N GLY A 723 21.07 -13.10 -5.45
CA GLY A 723 20.39 -11.79 -5.54
C GLY A 723 19.35 -11.70 -6.64
N PHE A 724 18.91 -10.48 -6.94
CA PHE A 724 17.92 -10.20 -7.98
C PHE A 724 18.58 -9.99 -9.34
N ALA A 725 18.30 -10.89 -10.27
CA ALA A 725 18.84 -10.92 -11.62
C ALA A 725 17.82 -10.35 -12.62
N GLY A 726 17.51 -9.05 -12.50
CA GLY A 726 16.51 -8.38 -13.35
C GLY A 726 16.79 -8.48 -14.86
N TRP A 727 18.03 -8.77 -15.27
CA TRP A 727 18.34 -9.02 -16.68
C TRP A 727 17.80 -10.36 -17.22
N LEU A 728 17.25 -11.23 -16.36
CA LEU A 728 16.53 -12.46 -16.75
C LEU A 728 15.01 -12.23 -16.78
N ASP A 729 14.50 -11.50 -15.78
CA ASP A 729 13.11 -11.07 -15.63
C ASP A 729 13.08 -9.94 -14.59
N GLU A 730 12.55 -8.79 -14.94
CA GLU A 730 12.46 -7.66 -14.00
C GLU A 730 11.29 -7.79 -13.04
N GLY A 731 10.41 -8.77 -13.28
CA GLY A 731 9.15 -8.89 -12.60
C GLY A 731 8.16 -7.81 -13.05
N VAL A 732 6.92 -7.95 -12.59
CA VAL A 732 5.84 -7.04 -12.97
C VAL A 732 5.26 -6.40 -11.71
N ALA A 733 5.44 -5.09 -11.56
CA ALA A 733 4.89 -4.34 -10.43
C ALA A 733 3.35 -4.23 -10.51
N TRP A 734 2.71 -3.98 -9.36
CA TRP A 734 1.29 -3.58 -9.31
C TRP A 734 1.19 -2.07 -9.58
N GLY A 735 0.73 -1.68 -10.78
CA GLY A 735 0.73 -0.29 -11.22
C GLY A 735 2.15 0.29 -11.32
N ASN A 736 2.34 1.54 -10.90
CA ASN A 736 3.67 2.16 -10.88
C ASN A 736 4.51 1.64 -9.70
N ASP A 737 5.75 1.24 -9.96
CA ASP A 737 6.67 0.81 -8.91
C ASP A 737 7.26 2.00 -8.14
N LEU A 738 6.97 2.04 -6.85
CA LEU A 738 7.44 3.05 -5.89
C LEU A 738 8.74 2.67 -5.19
N SER A 739 9.19 1.43 -5.32
CA SER A 739 10.26 0.84 -4.51
C SER A 739 11.58 0.67 -5.25
N THR A 740 11.58 0.41 -6.55
CA THR A 740 12.81 0.18 -7.31
C THR A 740 13.65 1.45 -7.45
N ILE A 741 14.93 1.35 -7.09
CA ILE A 741 15.90 2.44 -7.24
C ILE A 741 16.99 2.14 -8.28
N GLY A 742 17.17 0.86 -8.66
CA GLY A 742 18.10 0.43 -9.70
C GLY A 742 18.48 -1.04 -9.58
N SER A 743 19.19 -1.58 -10.58
CA SER A 743 19.58 -2.99 -10.60
C SER A 743 20.68 -3.31 -9.56
N GLN A 744 20.66 -4.53 -9.03
CA GLN A 744 21.74 -5.05 -8.20
C GLN A 744 23.02 -5.22 -9.04
N TYR A 745 24.17 -4.84 -8.49
CA TYR A 745 25.49 -5.04 -9.12
C TYR A 745 26.44 -5.91 -8.28
N ASN A 746 26.19 -6.09 -6.98
CA ASN A 746 27.00 -6.96 -6.13
C ASN A 746 26.20 -8.20 -5.71
N PHE A 747 26.57 -9.36 -6.27
CA PHE A 747 25.94 -10.66 -6.02
C PHE A 747 26.74 -11.55 -5.07
N ASN A 748 27.92 -11.11 -4.62
CA ASN A 748 28.78 -11.95 -3.79
C ASN A 748 28.34 -11.88 -2.32
N GLN A 749 27.71 -12.95 -1.83
CA GLN A 749 27.19 -13.07 -0.46
C GLN A 749 28.28 -12.95 0.63
N LEU A 750 29.57 -13.16 0.28
CA LEU A 750 30.68 -13.02 1.21
C LEU A 750 31.19 -11.58 1.36
N MET A 751 30.70 -10.64 0.54
CA MET A 751 31.12 -9.24 0.63
C MET A 751 30.52 -8.59 1.88
N PRO A 752 31.35 -8.14 2.83
CA PRO A 752 30.85 -7.54 4.06
C PRO A 752 30.23 -6.18 3.80
N TRP A 753 29.25 -5.82 4.63
CA TRP A 753 28.80 -4.43 4.76
C TRP A 753 29.88 -3.58 5.44
N ILE A 754 30.27 -2.46 4.81
CA ILE A 754 31.21 -1.48 5.39
C ILE A 754 30.45 -0.24 5.86
N ASP A 755 29.67 0.37 4.97
CA ASP A 755 28.76 1.47 5.26
C ASP A 755 27.62 1.56 4.22
N ASN A 756 26.87 2.66 4.21
CA ASN A 756 25.77 2.85 3.24
C ASN A 756 26.25 3.07 1.81
N ASP A 757 27.47 3.57 1.60
CA ASP A 757 28.06 3.79 0.28
C ASP A 757 28.72 2.50 -0.26
N GLU A 758 29.15 1.61 0.63
CA GLU A 758 29.66 0.26 0.31
C GLU A 758 28.93 -0.84 1.13
N PRO A 759 27.69 -1.22 0.72
CA PRO A 759 26.88 -2.10 1.54
C PRO A 759 27.14 -3.60 1.35
N GLY A 760 28.07 -3.99 0.47
CA GLY A 760 28.42 -5.39 0.24
C GLY A 760 27.37 -6.14 -0.60
N HIS A 761 26.98 -7.34 -0.16
CA HIS A 761 25.99 -8.17 -0.84
C HIS A 761 24.66 -7.43 -1.05
N GLY A 762 24.12 -7.50 -2.27
CA GLY A 762 22.88 -6.83 -2.64
C GLY A 762 23.06 -5.40 -3.14
N ALA A 763 24.26 -4.80 -3.06
CA ALA A 763 24.49 -3.42 -3.48
C ALA A 763 23.90 -3.13 -4.87
N SER A 764 23.13 -2.04 -4.96
CA SER A 764 22.30 -1.71 -6.13
C SER A 764 22.55 -0.29 -6.63
N TYR A 765 22.38 -0.10 -7.94
CA TYR A 765 22.39 1.23 -8.54
C TYR A 765 21.22 2.08 -8.04
N GLN A 766 21.33 3.40 -8.20
CA GLN A 766 20.29 4.36 -7.78
C GLN A 766 19.73 5.18 -8.96
N ASN A 767 19.95 4.72 -10.20
CA ASN A 767 19.61 5.43 -11.43
C ASN A 767 18.13 5.37 -11.85
N ARG A 768 17.28 4.65 -11.10
CA ARG A 768 15.84 4.51 -11.36
C ARG A 768 14.95 5.13 -10.28
N THR A 769 15.55 5.77 -9.28
CA THR A 769 14.83 6.43 -8.20
C THR A 769 13.82 7.42 -8.74
N ALA A 770 12.56 7.31 -8.30
CA ALA A 770 11.47 8.22 -8.67
C ALA A 770 11.09 8.24 -10.17
N MET A 771 11.55 7.27 -10.97
CA MET A 771 11.12 7.12 -12.37
C MET A 771 9.70 6.54 -12.50
N LEU A 772 9.19 5.89 -11.45
CA LEU A 772 7.84 5.30 -11.38
C LEU A 772 7.54 4.33 -12.54
N PRO A 773 8.42 3.38 -12.88
CA PRO A 773 8.19 2.49 -14.00
C PRO A 773 6.85 1.75 -13.84
N LEU A 774 6.07 1.70 -14.92
CA LEU A 774 4.79 1.01 -14.91
C LEU A 774 4.99 -0.50 -15.00
N GLY A 775 4.28 -1.27 -14.17
CA GLY A 775 4.05 -2.70 -14.34
C GLY A 775 2.64 -2.96 -14.88
N ASN A 776 1.89 -3.84 -14.22
CA ASN A 776 0.52 -4.13 -14.62
C ASN A 776 -0.46 -3.11 -14.05
N ASN A 777 -1.10 -2.31 -14.91
CA ASN A 777 -2.14 -1.34 -14.54
C ASN A 777 -3.57 -1.88 -14.71
N PHE A 778 -3.71 -3.13 -15.18
CA PHE A 778 -4.97 -3.83 -15.42
C PHE A 778 -5.93 -3.12 -16.40
N ASP A 779 -5.41 -2.30 -17.33
CA ASP A 779 -6.19 -1.45 -18.27
C ASP A 779 -5.76 -1.62 -19.73
N HIS A 780 -5.10 -2.73 -20.07
CA HIS A 780 -4.50 -2.95 -21.40
C HIS A 780 -5.57 -3.06 -22.51
N VAL A 781 -6.76 -3.58 -22.15
CA VAL A 781 -7.92 -3.72 -23.04
C VAL A 781 -8.31 -2.38 -23.69
N TYR A 782 -8.17 -1.26 -22.99
CA TYR A 782 -8.50 0.05 -23.53
C TYR A 782 -7.72 0.35 -24.82
N SER A 783 -6.41 0.10 -24.81
CA SER A 783 -5.53 0.40 -25.95
C SER A 783 -5.82 -0.47 -27.18
N HIS A 784 -6.12 -1.75 -26.97
CA HIS A 784 -6.58 -2.67 -28.01
C HIS A 784 -7.95 -2.26 -28.53
N GLY A 785 -8.89 -1.97 -27.62
CA GLY A 785 -10.25 -1.57 -27.94
C GLY A 785 -10.32 -0.30 -28.79
N VAL A 786 -9.50 0.72 -28.49
CA VAL A 786 -9.39 1.94 -29.32
C VAL A 786 -8.91 1.57 -30.73
N ALA A 787 -7.88 0.73 -30.86
CA ALA A 787 -7.34 0.34 -32.17
C ALA A 787 -8.35 -0.48 -33.00
N ILE A 788 -9.11 -1.38 -32.37
CA ILE A 788 -10.17 -2.18 -33.00
C ILE A 788 -11.37 -1.30 -33.40
N GLN A 789 -11.76 -0.36 -32.52
CA GLN A 789 -12.83 0.60 -32.79
C GLN A 789 -12.50 1.47 -34.02
N GLN A 790 -11.26 1.97 -34.11
CA GLN A 790 -10.80 2.72 -35.28
C GLN A 790 -10.73 1.87 -36.57
N ALA A 791 -10.59 0.55 -36.44
CA ALA A 791 -10.68 -0.38 -37.57
C ALA A 791 -12.12 -0.67 -38.02
N GLY A 792 -13.14 -0.15 -37.34
CA GLY A 792 -14.55 -0.24 -37.74
C GLY A 792 -15.34 -1.40 -37.14
N TYR A 793 -14.85 -2.02 -36.07
CA TYR A 793 -15.49 -3.17 -35.43
C TYR A 793 -16.09 -2.83 -34.07
N ASN A 794 -17.05 -3.63 -33.60
CA ASN A 794 -17.47 -3.58 -32.20
C ASN A 794 -16.42 -4.24 -31.32
N VAL A 795 -16.36 -3.83 -30.06
CA VAL A 795 -15.44 -4.37 -29.06
C VAL A 795 -16.23 -4.84 -27.86
N VAL A 796 -15.92 -6.03 -27.38
CA VAL A 796 -16.30 -6.54 -26.06
C VAL A 796 -15.07 -7.17 -25.42
N SER A 797 -15.10 -7.44 -24.12
CA SER A 797 -13.93 -8.00 -23.46
C SER A 797 -14.28 -8.87 -22.25
N CYS A 798 -13.37 -9.76 -21.89
CA CYS A 798 -13.46 -10.59 -20.69
C CYS A 798 -12.07 -10.82 -20.09
N SER A 799 -12.00 -11.14 -18.79
CA SER A 799 -10.77 -11.60 -18.19
C SER A 799 -10.46 -13.06 -18.57
N ARG A 800 -9.19 -13.46 -18.45
CA ARG A 800 -8.76 -14.87 -18.58
C ARG A 800 -9.59 -15.79 -17.71
N LYS A 801 -9.82 -15.44 -16.44
CA LYS A 801 -10.57 -16.29 -15.52
C LYS A 801 -12.02 -16.53 -15.95
N ALA A 802 -12.66 -15.53 -16.56
CA ALA A 802 -14.01 -15.69 -17.14
C ALA A 802 -14.05 -16.65 -18.33
N LEU A 803 -12.94 -16.73 -19.09
CA LEU A 803 -12.79 -17.68 -20.19
C LEU A 803 -12.51 -19.09 -19.65
N GLU A 804 -11.50 -19.23 -18.79
CA GLU A 804 -11.03 -20.53 -18.29
C GLU A 804 -12.08 -21.26 -17.44
N ASN A 805 -12.90 -20.54 -16.69
CA ASN A 805 -14.00 -21.14 -15.92
C ASN A 805 -15.26 -21.41 -16.76
N GLY A 806 -15.27 -21.06 -18.05
CA GLY A 806 -16.37 -21.29 -18.98
C GLY A 806 -17.54 -20.29 -18.91
N THR A 807 -17.41 -19.19 -18.14
CA THR A 807 -18.43 -18.11 -18.09
C THR A 807 -18.58 -17.42 -19.45
N VAL A 808 -17.47 -17.31 -20.18
CA VAL A 808 -17.42 -16.79 -21.55
C VAL A 808 -17.00 -17.90 -22.50
N SER A 809 -17.77 -18.09 -23.58
CA SER A 809 -17.36 -18.90 -24.72
C SER A 809 -16.88 -18.00 -25.84
N LEU A 810 -15.77 -18.38 -26.48
CA LEU A 810 -15.30 -17.74 -27.71
C LEU A 810 -16.14 -18.16 -28.92
N THR A 811 -16.88 -19.27 -28.82
CA THR A 811 -17.76 -19.76 -29.88
C THR A 811 -18.91 -18.76 -30.09
N GLY A 812 -18.94 -18.12 -31.25
CA GLY A 812 -19.92 -17.10 -31.60
C GLY A 812 -19.31 -15.72 -31.90
N TYR A 813 -18.06 -15.49 -31.51
CA TYR A 813 -17.33 -14.29 -31.93
C TYR A 813 -16.60 -14.55 -33.26
N PRO A 814 -16.77 -13.68 -34.27
CA PRO A 814 -16.04 -13.82 -35.53
C PRO A 814 -14.52 -13.63 -35.42
N MET A 815 -14.06 -12.90 -34.39
CA MET A 815 -12.66 -12.58 -34.15
C MET A 815 -12.37 -12.53 -32.65
N VAL A 816 -11.21 -13.03 -32.25
CA VAL A 816 -10.70 -13.05 -30.88
C VAL A 816 -9.32 -12.40 -30.85
N ASP A 817 -9.10 -11.54 -29.87
CA ASP A 817 -7.82 -10.89 -29.54
C ASP A 817 -7.43 -11.30 -28.11
N VAL A 818 -6.23 -11.87 -27.91
CA VAL A 818 -5.74 -12.33 -26.61
C VAL A 818 -4.49 -11.53 -26.22
N ILE A 819 -4.61 -10.82 -25.09
CA ILE A 819 -3.55 -10.00 -24.52
C ILE A 819 -2.81 -10.84 -23.50
N PHE A 820 -1.57 -11.23 -23.80
CA PHE A 820 -0.68 -11.84 -22.80
C PHE A 820 0.25 -10.82 -22.15
N GLY A 821 0.47 -9.61 -22.69
CA GLY A 821 1.33 -8.63 -22.03
C GLY A 821 2.70 -9.23 -21.66
N GLU A 822 3.09 -9.18 -20.38
CA GLU A 822 4.28 -9.87 -19.85
C GLU A 822 3.95 -11.11 -19.00
N GLU A 823 2.78 -11.72 -19.25
CA GLU A 823 2.37 -12.98 -18.66
C GLU A 823 3.45 -14.04 -18.90
N LYS A 824 3.84 -14.71 -17.81
CA LYS A 824 4.91 -15.71 -17.78
C LYS A 824 4.75 -16.51 -16.50
N THR A 825 4.92 -17.83 -16.62
CA THR A 825 4.89 -18.72 -15.45
C THR A 825 5.90 -18.23 -14.42
N THR A 826 5.41 -17.91 -13.23
CA THR A 826 6.20 -17.45 -12.10
C THR A 826 6.08 -18.46 -10.97
N GLU A 827 7.22 -18.95 -10.48
CA GLU A 827 7.27 -19.78 -9.28
C GLU A 827 7.20 -18.89 -8.04
N LYS A 828 6.16 -19.09 -7.22
CA LYS A 828 5.99 -18.38 -5.95
C LYS A 828 6.65 -19.17 -4.82
N PRO A 829 6.97 -18.51 -3.69
CA PRO A 829 7.47 -19.22 -2.50
C PRO A 829 6.60 -20.43 -2.16
N GLY A 830 7.24 -21.57 -1.86
CA GLY A 830 6.53 -22.84 -1.66
C GLY A 830 6.34 -23.69 -2.92
N GLY A 831 6.82 -23.24 -4.09
CA GLY A 831 6.81 -24.00 -5.34
C GLY A 831 5.46 -23.95 -6.06
N VAL A 832 4.65 -22.92 -5.81
CA VAL A 832 3.35 -22.72 -6.46
C VAL A 832 3.56 -21.99 -7.78
N GLU A 833 3.20 -22.61 -8.90
CA GLU A 833 3.23 -21.98 -10.21
C GLU A 833 2.00 -21.08 -10.40
N LYS A 834 2.21 -19.82 -10.76
CA LYS A 834 1.17 -18.86 -11.19
C LYS A 834 1.46 -18.33 -12.58
N TYR A 835 0.46 -17.71 -13.20
CA TYR A 835 0.63 -16.92 -14.44
C TYR A 835 1.05 -17.70 -15.68
N THR A 836 0.72 -18.99 -15.73
CA THR A 836 0.96 -19.82 -16.91
C THR A 836 0.07 -19.38 -18.06
N LEU A 837 0.65 -19.10 -19.24
CA LEU A 837 -0.09 -18.58 -20.39
C LEU A 837 -1.10 -19.59 -20.92
N PHE A 838 -0.66 -20.83 -21.15
CA PHE A 838 -1.45 -21.88 -21.76
C PHE A 838 -1.82 -22.95 -20.74
N THR A 839 -2.64 -22.58 -19.76
CA THR A 839 -3.30 -23.55 -18.87
C THR A 839 -4.10 -24.58 -19.68
N PRO A 840 -4.38 -25.78 -19.13
CA PRO A 840 -5.24 -26.75 -19.80
C PRO A 840 -6.58 -26.16 -20.27
N GLU A 841 -7.17 -25.27 -19.47
CA GLU A 841 -8.42 -24.58 -19.73
C GLU A 841 -8.27 -23.59 -20.91
N MET A 842 -7.20 -22.79 -20.94
CA MET A 842 -6.88 -21.89 -22.05
C MET A 842 -6.64 -22.67 -23.35
N GLN A 843 -5.84 -23.75 -23.29
CA GLN A 843 -5.58 -24.62 -24.43
C GLN A 843 -6.88 -25.18 -25.00
N LYS A 844 -7.79 -25.64 -24.13
CA LYS A 844 -9.10 -26.14 -24.53
C LYS A 844 -9.94 -25.04 -25.18
N ALA A 845 -10.06 -23.86 -24.55
CA ALA A 845 -10.87 -22.77 -25.08
C ALA A 845 -10.42 -22.30 -26.47
N LEU A 846 -9.11 -22.15 -26.67
CA LEU A 846 -8.53 -21.76 -27.96
C LEU A 846 -8.63 -22.88 -29.01
N THR A 847 -8.46 -24.14 -28.61
CA THR A 847 -8.64 -25.30 -29.51
C THR A 847 -10.09 -25.39 -29.99
N ASP A 848 -11.05 -25.25 -29.07
CA ASP A 848 -12.48 -25.29 -29.38
C ASP A 848 -12.86 -24.16 -30.34
N TYR A 849 -12.32 -22.94 -30.13
CA TYR A 849 -12.50 -21.82 -31.06
C TYR A 849 -11.92 -22.13 -32.45
N CYS A 850 -10.66 -22.57 -32.50
CA CYS A 850 -9.95 -22.90 -33.74
C CYS A 850 -10.45 -24.17 -34.45
N SER A 851 -11.39 -24.92 -33.87
CA SER A 851 -12.06 -26.03 -34.56
C SER A 851 -12.95 -25.57 -35.72
N SER A 852 -13.34 -24.28 -35.72
CA SER A 852 -14.12 -23.66 -36.78
C SER A 852 -13.22 -23.12 -37.89
N PRO A 853 -13.50 -23.38 -39.19
CA PRO A 853 -12.74 -22.77 -40.29
C PRO A 853 -12.93 -21.25 -40.39
N SER A 854 -13.96 -20.72 -39.72
CA SER A 854 -14.17 -19.28 -39.62
C SER A 854 -13.41 -18.61 -38.47
N ALA A 855 -12.69 -19.36 -37.64
CA ALA A 855 -11.96 -18.81 -36.50
C ALA A 855 -10.85 -17.86 -36.94
N ARG A 856 -10.76 -16.71 -36.25
CA ARG A 856 -9.78 -15.65 -36.47
C ARG A 856 -9.21 -15.22 -35.13
N LEU A 857 -7.92 -15.43 -34.93
CA LEU A 857 -7.27 -15.26 -33.64
C LEU A 857 -6.07 -14.32 -33.76
N PHE A 858 -6.01 -13.33 -32.87
CA PHE A 858 -4.86 -12.48 -32.67
C PHE A 858 -4.30 -12.70 -31.26
N ILE A 859 -2.98 -12.83 -31.13
CA ILE A 859 -2.26 -13.03 -29.87
C ILE A 859 -1.06 -12.07 -29.83
N SER A 860 -0.83 -11.41 -28.70
CA SER A 860 0.39 -10.63 -28.47
C SER A 860 0.86 -10.72 -27.02
N GLY A 861 2.17 -10.85 -26.83
CA GLY A 861 2.82 -10.78 -25.51
C GLY A 861 4.33 -11.04 -25.59
N ALA A 862 5.05 -10.62 -24.56
CA ALA A 862 6.35 -11.18 -24.22
C ALA A 862 6.13 -12.60 -23.68
N TYR A 863 7.08 -13.51 -23.91
CA TYR A 863 7.04 -14.90 -23.42
C TYR A 863 6.02 -15.88 -24.05
N VAL A 864 5.24 -15.47 -25.05
CA VAL A 864 4.29 -16.36 -25.79
C VAL A 864 4.93 -17.60 -26.43
N GLY A 865 6.23 -17.59 -26.67
CA GLY A 865 7.01 -18.73 -27.14
C GLY A 865 7.94 -19.29 -26.05
N SER A 866 8.64 -18.44 -25.31
CA SER A 866 9.65 -18.92 -24.37
C SER A 866 9.08 -19.63 -23.15
N ASP A 867 7.90 -19.23 -22.65
CA ASP A 867 7.26 -19.94 -21.51
C ASP A 867 6.98 -21.43 -21.83
N THR A 868 6.68 -21.74 -23.08
CA THR A 868 6.40 -23.12 -23.54
C THR A 868 7.64 -23.87 -24.04
N PHE A 869 8.58 -23.20 -24.70
CA PHE A 869 9.66 -23.88 -25.43
C PHE A 869 11.05 -23.77 -24.82
N MET A 870 11.32 -22.74 -24.01
CA MET A 870 12.63 -22.55 -23.40
C MET A 870 12.73 -23.30 -22.06
N PRO A 871 13.93 -23.69 -21.63
CA PRO A 871 14.12 -24.19 -20.27
C PRO A 871 13.70 -23.13 -19.25
N GLY A 872 12.87 -23.53 -18.29
CA GLY A 872 12.37 -22.66 -17.23
C GLY A 872 12.11 -23.44 -15.94
N PRO A 873 11.56 -22.78 -14.91
CA PRO A 873 11.32 -23.41 -13.61
C PRO A 873 10.24 -24.51 -13.69
N ARG A 874 9.25 -24.36 -14.58
CA ARG A 874 8.19 -25.37 -14.76
C ARG A 874 8.52 -26.44 -15.79
N ARG A 875 7.91 -27.61 -15.62
CA ARG A 875 7.92 -28.69 -16.61
C ARG A 875 6.78 -28.49 -17.61
N VAL A 876 7.11 -28.09 -18.83
CA VAL A 876 6.15 -27.98 -19.93
C VAL A 876 5.79 -29.36 -20.51
N SER A 877 4.49 -29.63 -20.66
CA SER A 877 3.96 -30.87 -21.22
C SER A 877 4.15 -30.96 -22.74
N ASP A 878 4.16 -32.18 -23.28
CA ASP A 878 4.23 -32.36 -24.74
C ASP A 878 2.91 -31.98 -25.40
N GLU A 879 1.80 -32.08 -24.66
CA GLU A 879 0.47 -31.61 -25.03
C GLU A 879 0.47 -30.10 -25.28
N GLU A 880 1.04 -29.30 -24.39
CA GLU A 880 1.10 -27.84 -24.56
C GLU A 880 1.99 -27.45 -25.75
N LYS A 881 3.18 -28.06 -25.88
CA LYS A 881 4.06 -27.82 -27.03
C LYS A 881 3.37 -28.20 -28.35
N SER A 882 2.59 -29.29 -28.33
CA SER A 882 1.82 -29.75 -29.49
C SER A 882 0.66 -28.81 -29.78
N PHE A 883 -0.02 -28.29 -28.76
CA PHE A 883 -1.06 -27.28 -28.90
C PHE A 883 -0.52 -26.02 -29.58
N VAL A 884 0.58 -25.44 -29.09
CA VAL A 884 1.14 -24.21 -29.69
C VAL A 884 1.57 -24.44 -31.14
N ARG A 885 2.20 -25.57 -31.45
CA ARG A 885 2.59 -25.90 -32.84
C ARG A 885 1.40 -26.15 -33.75
N ASN A 886 0.49 -27.02 -33.32
CA ASN A 886 -0.54 -27.57 -34.19
C ASN A 886 -1.75 -26.66 -34.30
N VAL A 887 -2.09 -25.94 -33.23
CA VAL A 887 -3.24 -25.02 -33.18
C VAL A 887 -2.82 -23.58 -33.48
N LEU A 888 -1.78 -23.07 -32.82
CA LEU A 888 -1.37 -21.66 -33.01
C LEU A 888 -0.39 -21.47 -34.18
N GLY A 889 0.25 -22.54 -34.65
CA GLY A 889 1.04 -22.52 -35.88
C GLY A 889 2.45 -21.96 -35.76
N TYR A 890 2.99 -21.83 -34.54
CA TYR A 890 4.34 -21.34 -34.30
C TYR A 890 5.09 -22.18 -33.25
N PHE A 891 6.39 -21.91 -33.09
CA PHE A 891 7.16 -22.34 -31.93
C PHE A 891 8.17 -21.27 -31.51
N GLY A 892 8.57 -21.31 -30.23
CA GLY A 892 9.52 -20.38 -29.63
C GLY A 892 10.97 -20.66 -30.02
N ARG A 893 11.74 -19.59 -30.24
CA ARG A 893 13.18 -19.64 -30.54
C ARG A 893 14.05 -19.08 -29.42
N THR A 894 13.71 -17.92 -28.87
CA THR A 894 14.46 -17.25 -27.78
C THR A 894 13.62 -16.13 -27.17
N ASP A 895 13.78 -15.93 -25.86
CA ASP A 895 13.16 -14.92 -24.99
C ASP A 895 13.81 -13.53 -25.05
N HIS A 896 15.08 -13.44 -25.44
CA HIS A 896 15.80 -12.17 -25.60
C HIS A 896 16.05 -11.91 -27.08
N ALA A 897 14.96 -11.77 -27.84
CA ALA A 897 15.06 -11.69 -29.28
C ALA A 897 15.83 -10.46 -29.74
N THR A 898 15.62 -9.31 -29.12
CA THR A 898 16.23 -8.03 -29.49
C THR A 898 16.49 -7.17 -28.26
N ALA A 899 17.49 -6.29 -28.33
CA ALA A 899 17.69 -5.17 -27.41
C ALA A 899 17.33 -3.82 -28.08
N SER A 900 16.72 -3.87 -29.28
CA SER A 900 16.27 -2.72 -30.05
C SER A 900 14.76 -2.78 -30.21
N PRO A 901 14.03 -1.71 -29.89
CA PRO A 901 12.57 -1.68 -29.85
C PRO A 901 11.90 -1.61 -31.23
N LEU A 902 12.57 -2.02 -32.32
CA LEU A 902 12.09 -1.80 -33.68
C LEU A 902 11.83 -3.11 -34.43
N VAL A 903 10.68 -3.16 -35.10
CA VAL A 903 10.28 -4.25 -36.00
C VAL A 903 10.02 -3.71 -37.41
N LYS A 904 10.13 -4.59 -38.41
CA LYS A 904 9.85 -4.31 -39.82
C LYS A 904 9.08 -5.46 -40.46
N ALA A 905 8.22 -5.16 -41.42
CA ALA A 905 7.53 -6.17 -42.21
C ALA A 905 8.52 -6.97 -43.09
N THR A 906 8.20 -8.24 -43.35
CA THR A 906 8.91 -9.06 -44.34
C THR A 906 8.45 -8.73 -45.76
N THR A 907 9.31 -9.03 -46.75
CA THR A 907 8.92 -8.93 -48.17
C THR A 907 7.74 -9.85 -48.45
N GLY A 908 6.63 -9.31 -48.96
CA GLY A 908 5.41 -10.08 -49.20
C GLY A 908 4.55 -10.33 -47.94
N SER A 909 4.85 -9.64 -46.83
CA SER A 909 4.01 -9.67 -45.63
C SER A 909 2.54 -9.34 -45.97
N PRO A 910 1.57 -10.07 -45.39
CA PRO A 910 0.15 -9.77 -45.57
C PRO A 910 -0.30 -8.46 -44.90
N LEU A 911 0.63 -7.72 -44.27
CA LEU A 911 0.47 -6.38 -43.68
C LEU A 911 1.14 -5.30 -44.57
N PRO A 912 0.74 -5.13 -45.86
CA PRO A 912 1.49 -4.36 -46.86
C PRO A 912 1.49 -2.84 -46.64
N VAL A 913 0.55 -2.29 -45.84
CA VAL A 913 0.53 -0.83 -45.58
C VAL A 913 1.72 -0.39 -44.73
N PHE A 914 2.36 -1.32 -44.00
CA PHE A 914 3.62 -1.07 -43.29
C PHE A 914 4.83 -1.26 -44.21
N ASN A 915 5.04 -0.33 -45.15
CA ASN A 915 6.30 -0.22 -45.91
C ASN A 915 7.50 0.24 -45.06
N GLY A 916 7.43 0.21 -43.73
CA GLY A 916 8.38 0.84 -42.81
C GLY A 916 8.71 0.05 -41.55
N LYS A 917 9.26 0.76 -40.57
CA LYS A 917 9.60 0.26 -39.22
C LYS A 917 8.65 0.91 -38.21
N PHE A 918 8.22 0.17 -37.20
CA PHE A 918 7.57 0.74 -36.01
C PHE A 918 8.22 0.15 -34.76
N GLY A 919 7.90 0.72 -33.60
CA GLY A 919 8.50 0.28 -32.35
C GLY A 919 7.53 0.06 -31.21
N PHE A 920 8.06 -0.62 -30.20
CA PHE A 920 7.42 -0.93 -28.93
C PHE A 920 8.28 -0.43 -27.76
N ASN A 921 7.74 -0.36 -26.55
CA ASN A 921 8.48 0.21 -25.43
C ASN A 921 9.48 -0.78 -24.83
N MET A 922 10.75 -0.38 -24.76
CA MET A 922 11.81 -1.08 -24.01
C MET A 922 12.49 -0.18 -22.97
N GLU A 923 11.88 0.98 -22.69
CA GLU A 923 12.38 1.99 -21.75
C GLU A 923 11.49 2.05 -20.49
N TYR A 924 12.06 2.51 -19.38
CA TYR A 924 11.27 2.80 -18.18
C TYR A 924 10.48 4.09 -18.36
N CYS A 925 9.15 4.00 -18.27
CA CYS A 925 8.31 5.18 -18.24
C CYS A 925 7.09 4.95 -17.33
N PRO A 926 6.46 6.04 -16.84
CA PRO A 926 5.33 5.95 -15.92
C PRO A 926 4.02 5.51 -16.59
N ASP A 927 3.92 5.61 -17.91
CA ASP A 927 2.65 5.44 -18.65
C ASP A 927 2.61 4.17 -19.52
N MET A 928 3.72 3.44 -19.63
CA MET A 928 3.83 2.21 -20.42
C MET A 928 4.91 1.31 -19.83
N TYR A 929 4.58 0.03 -19.62
CA TYR A 929 5.54 -0.91 -19.07
C TYR A 929 6.62 -1.24 -20.10
N ARG A 930 7.80 -1.59 -19.58
CA ARG A 930 8.98 -1.94 -20.37
C ARG A 930 8.86 -3.40 -20.81
N VAL A 931 9.25 -3.70 -22.05
CA VAL A 931 9.38 -5.09 -22.52
C VAL A 931 10.86 -5.48 -22.46
N GLU A 932 11.31 -6.14 -21.39
CA GLU A 932 12.73 -6.51 -21.26
C GLU A 932 13.15 -7.66 -22.18
N SER A 933 12.25 -8.63 -22.40
CA SER A 933 12.58 -9.90 -23.06
C SER A 933 11.50 -10.27 -24.09
N PRO A 934 11.46 -9.58 -25.24
CA PRO A 934 10.56 -9.92 -26.33
C PRO A 934 10.98 -11.24 -27.00
N ASP A 935 10.01 -12.06 -27.37
CA ASP A 935 10.21 -13.37 -27.96
C ASP A 935 10.52 -13.33 -29.46
N ALA A 936 11.33 -14.28 -29.91
CA ALA A 936 11.41 -14.69 -31.30
C ALA A 936 10.60 -15.98 -31.49
N ILE A 937 9.69 -15.96 -32.44
CA ILE A 937 8.83 -17.11 -32.78
C ILE A 937 8.89 -17.40 -34.27
N GLU A 938 8.84 -18.67 -34.65
CA GLU A 938 8.91 -19.10 -36.05
C GLU A 938 7.73 -19.99 -36.46
N PRO A 939 7.37 -20.02 -37.76
CA PRO A 939 6.35 -20.92 -38.28
C PRO A 939 6.63 -22.38 -37.90
N ALA A 940 5.63 -23.07 -37.35
CA ALA A 940 5.77 -24.48 -36.98
C ALA A 940 5.83 -25.42 -38.21
N ASP A 941 5.20 -25.03 -39.31
CA ASP A 941 5.11 -25.79 -40.56
C ASP A 941 4.82 -24.85 -41.75
N SER A 942 4.52 -25.42 -42.93
CA SER A 942 4.29 -24.67 -44.18
C SER A 942 3.01 -23.84 -44.21
N THR A 943 2.12 -23.97 -43.21
CA THR A 943 0.92 -23.13 -43.07
C THR A 943 1.23 -21.76 -42.46
N GLY A 944 2.40 -21.61 -41.85
CA GLY A 944 2.83 -20.36 -41.21
C GLY A 944 3.81 -19.56 -42.07
N THR A 945 3.86 -18.25 -41.83
CA THR A 945 4.80 -17.31 -42.48
C THR A 945 5.23 -16.25 -41.47
N THR A 946 6.53 -15.95 -41.42
CA THR A 946 7.06 -14.79 -40.68
C THR A 946 6.60 -13.50 -41.34
N ILE A 947 5.87 -12.66 -40.59
CA ILE A 947 5.29 -11.40 -41.11
C ILE A 947 6.01 -10.15 -40.61
N LEU A 948 6.69 -10.23 -39.46
CA LEU A 948 7.55 -9.17 -38.90
C LEU A 948 8.89 -9.73 -38.47
N ARG A 949 9.93 -8.90 -38.54
CA ARG A 949 11.27 -9.18 -38.03
C ARG A 949 11.79 -8.04 -37.19
N TYR A 950 12.55 -8.37 -36.14
CA TYR A 950 13.32 -7.38 -35.40
C TYR A 950 14.36 -6.74 -36.31
N VAL A 951 14.42 -5.41 -36.31
CA VAL A 951 15.26 -4.63 -37.24
C VAL A 951 16.74 -4.91 -37.03
N ALA A 952 17.16 -5.06 -35.77
CA ALA A 952 18.57 -5.18 -35.40
C ALA A 952 19.24 -6.47 -35.89
N ASN A 953 18.51 -7.59 -35.93
CA ASN A 953 19.11 -8.91 -36.18
C ASN A 953 18.28 -9.82 -37.10
N ASN A 954 17.15 -9.35 -37.62
CA ASN A 954 16.23 -10.09 -38.48
C ASN A 954 15.59 -11.35 -37.86
N LYS A 955 15.68 -11.58 -36.54
CA LYS A 955 14.90 -12.64 -35.89
C LYS A 955 13.40 -12.41 -36.11
N SER A 956 12.64 -13.49 -36.20
CA SER A 956 11.19 -13.46 -36.47
C SER A 956 10.45 -12.91 -35.24
N ALA A 957 9.76 -11.78 -35.41
CA ALA A 957 9.03 -11.09 -34.35
C ALA A 957 7.53 -11.41 -34.36
N ALA A 958 7.02 -11.95 -35.47
CA ALA A 958 5.62 -12.33 -35.60
C ALA A 958 5.40 -13.39 -36.67
N VAL A 959 4.41 -14.24 -36.47
CA VAL A 959 3.98 -15.31 -37.37
C VAL A 959 2.50 -15.14 -37.70
N ALA A 960 2.15 -15.26 -38.97
CA ALA A 960 0.78 -15.48 -39.43
C ALA A 960 0.64 -16.94 -39.89
N CYS A 961 -0.47 -17.58 -39.57
CA CYS A 961 -0.75 -18.97 -39.90
C CYS A 961 -2.13 -19.11 -40.55
N ASP A 962 -2.23 -19.93 -41.59
CA ASP A 962 -3.49 -20.31 -42.26
C ASP A 962 -3.63 -21.85 -42.31
N LYS A 963 -4.35 -22.41 -41.33
CA LYS A 963 -4.62 -23.85 -41.19
C LYS A 963 -6.04 -24.23 -41.63
N GLY A 964 -6.67 -23.40 -42.46
CA GLY A 964 -8.12 -23.42 -42.69
C GLY A 964 -8.90 -22.53 -41.73
N TYR A 965 -8.21 -22.01 -40.71
CA TYR A 965 -8.53 -20.84 -39.89
C TYR A 965 -7.25 -20.01 -39.75
N ARG A 966 -7.36 -18.75 -39.29
CA ARG A 966 -6.20 -17.85 -39.26
C ARG A 966 -5.81 -17.40 -37.86
N VAL A 967 -4.52 -17.41 -37.62
CA VAL A 967 -3.89 -16.97 -36.38
C VAL A 967 -2.77 -15.98 -36.71
N VAL A 968 -2.69 -14.88 -35.96
CA VAL A 968 -1.53 -13.98 -35.94
C VAL A 968 -1.00 -13.91 -34.53
N THR A 969 0.30 -14.16 -34.35
CA THR A 969 0.98 -14.05 -33.05
C THR A 969 2.14 -13.07 -33.15
N LEU A 970 2.22 -12.12 -32.22
CA LEU A 970 3.39 -11.26 -31.98
C LEU A 970 4.18 -11.78 -30.79
N GLY A 971 5.51 -11.84 -30.92
CA GLY A 971 6.44 -12.12 -29.82
C GLY A 971 6.73 -10.90 -28.94
N PHE A 972 5.88 -9.88 -28.98
CA PHE A 972 5.93 -8.71 -28.12
C PHE A 972 4.50 -8.20 -27.89
N PRO A 973 4.22 -7.49 -26.79
CA PRO A 973 2.89 -6.98 -26.49
C PRO A 973 2.48 -5.84 -27.44
N PHE A 974 1.25 -5.88 -27.97
CA PHE A 974 0.74 -4.87 -28.89
C PHE A 974 0.51 -3.51 -28.21
N GLU A 975 0.01 -3.51 -26.99
CA GLU A 975 -0.27 -2.36 -26.14
C GLU A 975 0.96 -1.47 -25.92
N THR A 976 2.16 -2.05 -26.00
CA THR A 976 3.45 -1.36 -25.85
C THR A 976 3.93 -0.65 -27.12
N ILE A 977 3.21 -0.74 -28.24
CA ILE A 977 3.51 0.09 -29.42
C ILE A 977 3.33 1.56 -29.05
N THR A 978 4.35 2.37 -29.29
CA THR A 978 4.56 3.62 -28.57
C THR A 978 3.60 4.75 -28.92
N THR A 979 2.92 4.68 -30.07
CA THR A 979 1.94 5.72 -30.48
C THR A 979 0.56 5.12 -30.78
N PRO A 980 -0.54 5.80 -30.39
CA PRO A 980 -1.90 5.37 -30.72
C PRO A 980 -2.13 5.18 -32.22
N GLU A 981 -1.56 6.05 -33.07
CA GLU A 981 -1.69 6.00 -34.52
C GLU A 981 -1.05 4.73 -35.11
N GLN A 982 0.14 4.36 -34.60
CA GLN A 982 0.80 3.12 -35.01
C GLN A 982 0.02 1.90 -34.53
N ARG A 983 -0.47 1.89 -33.29
CA ARG A 983 -1.35 0.82 -32.78
C ARG A 983 -2.55 0.62 -33.69
N ALA A 984 -3.29 1.70 -33.99
CA ALA A 984 -4.47 1.65 -34.85
C ALA A 984 -4.16 1.11 -36.25
N ALA A 985 -3.06 1.56 -36.86
CA ALA A 985 -2.64 1.07 -38.17
C ALA A 985 -2.27 -0.43 -38.12
N VAL A 986 -1.54 -0.88 -37.07
CA VAL A 986 -1.10 -2.28 -36.94
C VAL A 986 -2.32 -3.19 -36.74
N MET A 987 -3.22 -2.81 -35.84
CA MET A 987 -4.45 -3.55 -35.59
C MET A 987 -5.31 -3.66 -36.86
N LYS A 988 -5.48 -2.56 -37.60
CA LYS A 988 -6.26 -2.56 -38.85
C LYS A 988 -5.71 -3.56 -39.88
N GLU A 989 -4.40 -3.64 -40.05
CA GLU A 989 -3.78 -4.60 -40.97
C GLU A 989 -3.93 -6.05 -40.49
N ILE A 990 -3.74 -6.30 -39.19
CA ILE A 990 -3.92 -7.63 -38.59
C ILE A 990 -5.36 -8.11 -38.78
N LEU A 991 -6.35 -7.30 -38.40
CA LEU A 991 -7.76 -7.62 -38.60
C LEU A 991 -8.12 -7.74 -40.08
N GLY A 992 -7.49 -6.93 -40.95
CA GLY A 992 -7.63 -7.02 -42.40
C GLY A 992 -7.14 -8.34 -42.98
N TYR A 993 -6.00 -8.87 -42.51
CA TYR A 993 -5.51 -10.20 -42.87
C TYR A 993 -6.43 -11.30 -42.33
N LEU A 994 -6.80 -11.22 -41.06
CA LEU A 994 -7.70 -12.18 -40.43
C LEU A 994 -9.03 -12.25 -41.18
N ARG A 995 -9.63 -11.13 -41.59
CA ARG A 995 -10.93 -11.12 -42.25
C ARG A 995 -10.97 -11.82 -43.62
N LYS A 996 -9.86 -11.93 -44.37
CA LYS A 996 -9.95 -12.49 -45.74
C LYS A 996 -10.45 -13.94 -45.66
N LYS A 997 -11.25 -14.35 -46.65
CA LYS A 997 -11.73 -15.73 -46.72
C LYS A 997 -10.62 -16.69 -47.12
#